data_AF-A0A1Y2IQ73-F1
#
_entry.id   AF-A0A1Y2IQ73-F1
#
_cell.length_a   1.000
_cell.length_b   1.000
_cell.length_c   1.000
_cell.angle_alpha   90.00
_cell.angle_beta   90.00
_cell.angle_gamma   90.00
#
_symmetry.space_group_name_H-M   'P 1'
#
loop_
_entity.id
_entity.type
_entity.pdbx_description
1 polymer ?
#
loop_
_entity_poly.entity_id
_entity_poly.type
_entity_poly.pdbx_seq_one_letter_code
_entity_poly.pdbx_strand_id
1 'polypeptide(L)'
;MRPTKKKKITVISLQRVLCSDLHPAVPAQSSPRSPSIATAIARLYQSTEPRVHLSWAPIFHALGLCPEDITSTWMNMAVVETFTNTSDTLYRLYQDCLRDLRAKYSKGSWSCTAVKALCTRPLGISPASFSTLVNFLVGLLDDAVHDGLGINRTSMTLPVPAFIFSGTLFDWEWKERHLVRCHVACAVIASPWETEGLDPYLGLFLDCVKARLCHENWRRHHPGKQSLMPWSEDSKQEIAEAASMDTNTHEFKDLAEPLPEPDSPYVRVLETSLWRPALDVPWLGATHDGYPSCPTLGGYTTARRASGRIHSLRDDAALWLSALTFGLLEAATLLRIPESLFLTSKTEGGRSIQVLSGQRISQFFAYYFKESVGLPGSKGPPAEHGRRIARLLRRAFSAVSSEHTLFSSTLVHAGFRSADCDSICSALLIVVFFPLSSIAATLWPDNAELDQLNAILHQKWPSPSPTSFVIRTLQRNLRNNGWCPYVIAQLTSAFESSWNRALFQYAGSTLVHCSPYIATSAGEHQSCTDDACDLLTFTDSDYKLRHTHSSCQCERVAPGIEEVRQLLSAGNVPVVVYDGTVLQVKPADSVRYVAISHVWAEGMGSTTEEGLPRCVVERITILARKTLPGGDGALWLDSLCVSREVTLRKQAISLMGDTYRNASAVLVIDGCIRTQCSLANSFEENILWIGSSAWLRRVWTVQEGLLANRLYFEFKEGPVNFEDRVRPDSDSLASADKSRWMSIAVNALVPILAYRINKRNFGPRVGDLPAPTGESLLGVVRLLDGRTTSKTEDELIAIASLLPPSVSLHRLLAVPHTQGRGHLAEQRMQSCLVQLGHVSRGLPFGYTPRLSLPGFTWAPRSLTNRMPAQWDTSLCGTAFCTEDGLLATYSVAILRGAPTVAFPRPMTGELARWGWRIAMPLHHVPSNTSHLLFAHLRGPLSVSVDALLFLNQDFPRHLASAPGIAGARVEVECVAVTNFTKDHDTGVNYSASDDDVRCYRYVAYCKLIQWEEIHGTGDGLEMTYLDELVETPVKLL
;
A
#
# COMPACT_ATOMS: atom_id res chain seq x y z
N MET A 1 8.98 60.82 -26.35
CA MET A 1 9.09 61.51 -25.04
C MET A 1 9.00 60.48 -23.92
N ARG A 2 9.98 60.53 -23.02
CA ARG A 2 10.13 60.01 -21.63
C ARG A 2 9.22 58.90 -21.02
N PRO A 3 9.75 58.14 -20.05
CA PRO A 3 9.70 56.68 -20.03
C PRO A 3 8.97 56.08 -18.81
N THR A 4 8.59 54.80 -18.94
CA THR A 4 8.06 53.95 -17.88
C THR A 4 9.17 53.15 -17.19
N LYS A 5 9.22 53.18 -15.86
CA LYS A 5 10.12 52.40 -14.99
C LYS A 5 9.69 50.93 -14.97
N LYS A 6 10.53 50.02 -15.49
CA LYS A 6 10.54 48.60 -15.14
C LYS A 6 11.88 48.30 -14.43
N LYS A 7 11.83 47.84 -13.18
CA LYS A 7 12.99 47.25 -12.50
C LYS A 7 13.22 45.85 -13.08
N LYS A 8 14.25 45.69 -13.91
CA LYS A 8 14.91 44.41 -14.22
C LYS A 8 16.08 44.24 -13.26
N ILE A 9 16.08 43.18 -12.45
CA ILE A 9 17.31 42.70 -11.81
C ILE A 9 18.06 41.94 -12.89
N THR A 10 19.19 42.50 -13.31
CA THR A 10 20.12 41.90 -14.28
C THR A 10 21.30 41.40 -13.46
N VAL A 11 21.53 40.09 -13.44
CA VAL A 11 22.77 39.49 -12.94
C VAL A 11 23.82 39.76 -14.01
N ILE A 12 24.71 40.72 -13.76
CA ILE A 12 25.91 40.95 -14.57
C ILE A 12 27.07 40.29 -13.82
N SER A 13 27.69 39.31 -14.45
CA SER A 13 29.01 38.80 -14.08
C SER A 13 30.04 39.92 -14.19
N LEU A 14 30.79 40.19 -13.12
CA LEU A 14 32.03 40.95 -13.19
C LEU A 14 33.05 40.33 -12.23
N GLN A 15 33.86 39.44 -12.79
CA GLN A 15 35.22 39.20 -12.33
C GLN A 15 36.03 40.50 -12.40
N ARG A 16 36.84 40.73 -11.36
CA ARG A 16 38.05 41.58 -11.26
C ARG A 16 37.92 43.10 -11.42
N VAL A 17 38.13 43.82 -10.31
CA VAL A 17 39.09 44.94 -10.22
C VAL A 17 39.72 44.95 -8.82
N LEU A 18 40.99 44.59 -8.73
CA LEU A 18 42.01 45.23 -7.89
C LEU A 18 43.37 44.64 -8.27
N CYS A 19 44.04 45.28 -9.23
CA CYS A 19 45.46 45.59 -9.18
C CYS A 19 45.79 46.47 -10.40
N SER A 20 46.24 47.69 -10.15
CA SER A 20 46.98 48.51 -11.10
C SER A 20 48.39 48.71 -10.58
N ASP A 21 49.33 48.19 -11.36
CA ASP A 21 50.70 48.65 -11.66
C ASP A 21 51.74 48.83 -10.55
N LEU A 22 52.81 48.01 -10.63
CA LEU A 22 54.19 48.46 -10.89
C LEU A 22 55.14 47.27 -11.18
N HIS A 23 55.51 47.12 -12.46
CA HIS A 23 56.79 46.59 -13.04
C HIS A 23 57.29 45.13 -12.81
N PRO A 24 58.16 44.60 -13.71
CA PRO A 24 58.08 43.21 -14.19
C PRO A 24 59.27 42.30 -13.84
N ALA A 25 59.07 41.00 -14.15
CA ALA A 25 60.03 39.94 -14.46
C ALA A 25 60.25 38.84 -13.40
N VAL A 26 60.02 37.58 -13.83
CA VAL A 26 60.84 36.35 -13.69
C VAL A 26 59.90 35.11 -13.76
N PRO A 27 60.22 34.07 -14.56
CA PRO A 27 59.30 32.96 -14.84
C PRO A 27 59.07 32.02 -13.65
N ALA A 28 57.82 31.58 -13.50
CA ALA A 28 57.38 30.65 -12.47
C ALA A 28 58.06 29.28 -12.59
N GLN A 29 58.78 28.90 -11.54
CA GLN A 29 59.11 27.50 -11.25
C GLN A 29 57.83 26.75 -10.82
N SER A 30 57.73 25.51 -11.29
CA SER A 30 56.72 24.51 -10.95
C SER A 30 56.43 24.42 -9.45
N SER A 31 55.16 24.58 -9.04
CA SER A 31 54.70 24.24 -7.70
C SER A 31 54.49 22.72 -7.57
N PRO A 32 54.73 22.12 -6.38
CA PRO A 32 54.69 20.68 -6.19
C PRO A 32 53.26 20.17 -5.96
N ARG A 33 52.99 18.96 -6.44
CA ARG A 33 51.76 18.18 -6.16
C ARG A 33 51.45 18.15 -4.66
N SER A 34 50.17 18.29 -4.32
CA SER A 34 49.62 18.10 -2.97
C SER A 34 49.95 16.71 -2.42
N PRO A 35 50.33 16.58 -1.14
CA PRO A 35 50.72 15.29 -0.56
C PRO A 35 49.49 14.43 -0.20
N SER A 36 49.65 13.10 -0.26
CA SER A 36 48.60 12.12 0.06
C SER A 36 48.18 12.15 1.54
N ILE A 37 46.96 11.68 1.83
CA ILE A 37 46.36 11.56 3.18
C ILE A 37 47.30 10.85 4.17
N ALA A 38 48.03 9.82 3.71
CA ALA A 38 49.05 9.13 4.52
C ALA A 38 50.18 10.04 5.02
N THR A 39 50.54 11.07 4.24
CA THR A 39 51.58 12.05 4.58
C THR A 39 51.07 13.12 5.55
N ALA A 40 49.77 13.45 5.51
CA ALA A 40 49.13 14.33 6.49
C ALA A 40 48.98 13.62 7.85
N ILE A 41 48.63 12.33 7.84
CA ILE A 41 48.60 11.47 9.04
C ILE A 41 50.00 11.36 9.67
N ALA A 42 51.06 11.18 8.85
CA ALA A 42 52.44 11.12 9.35
C ALA A 42 52.94 12.44 9.97
N ARG A 43 52.48 13.61 9.49
CA ARG A 43 52.81 14.92 10.08
C ARG A 43 52.00 15.23 11.35
N LEU A 44 50.83 14.62 11.54
CA LEU A 44 49.98 14.79 12.73
C LEU A 44 50.50 14.05 13.98
N TYR A 45 51.42 13.10 13.82
CA TYR A 45 52.06 12.36 14.93
C TYR A 45 53.09 13.18 15.76
N GLN A 46 53.25 14.48 15.51
CA GLN A 46 54.23 15.35 16.19
C GLN A 46 53.64 16.29 17.26
N SER A 47 52.33 16.22 17.60
CA SER A 47 51.75 17.05 18.67
C SER A 47 51.60 16.29 20.00
N THR A 48 52.05 16.89 21.09
CA THR A 48 52.10 16.32 22.46
C THR A 48 50.77 16.33 23.24
N GLU A 49 49.63 16.61 22.60
CA GLU A 49 48.31 16.55 23.25
C GLU A 49 47.61 15.20 22.97
N PRO A 50 46.91 14.60 23.95
CA PRO A 50 46.18 13.35 23.75
C PRO A 50 44.98 13.56 22.81
N ARG A 51 45.19 13.21 21.54
CA ARG A 51 44.17 13.26 20.49
C ARG A 51 43.43 11.92 20.40
N VAL A 52 42.11 11.99 20.23
CA VAL A 52 41.22 10.85 20.03
C VAL A 52 40.84 10.78 18.56
N HIS A 53 40.92 9.58 18.00
CA HIS A 53 40.43 9.25 16.67
C HIS A 53 38.94 8.91 16.71
N LEU A 54 38.13 9.61 15.91
CA LEU A 54 36.71 9.31 15.68
C LEU A 54 36.54 8.83 14.24
N SER A 55 36.01 7.62 14.05
CA SER A 55 35.83 7.02 12.73
C SER A 55 34.52 6.23 12.64
N TRP A 56 33.83 6.39 11.52
CA TRP A 56 32.65 5.56 11.18
C TRP A 56 33.02 4.26 10.45
N ALA A 57 34.30 4.05 10.12
CA ALA A 57 34.76 2.88 9.37
C ALA A 57 34.31 1.54 9.97
N PRO A 58 34.34 1.32 11.30
CA PRO A 58 33.84 0.05 11.88
C PRO A 58 32.35 -0.20 11.59
N ILE A 59 31.51 0.85 11.59
CA ILE A 59 30.09 0.73 11.26
C ILE A 59 29.91 0.41 9.77
N PHE A 60 30.69 1.02 8.90
CA PHE A 60 30.64 0.77 7.45
C PHE A 60 31.06 -0.67 7.12
N HIS A 61 32.17 -1.14 7.69
CA HIS A 61 32.62 -2.52 7.54
C HIS A 61 31.59 -3.52 8.06
N ALA A 62 30.98 -3.26 9.23
CA ALA A 62 29.91 -4.10 9.75
C ALA A 62 28.68 -4.15 8.82
N LEU A 63 28.45 -3.13 8.00
CA LEU A 63 27.36 -3.10 7.03
C LEU A 63 27.80 -3.56 5.62
N GLY A 64 29.04 -4.03 5.46
CA GLY A 64 29.59 -4.49 4.17
C GLY A 64 29.93 -3.35 3.21
N LEU A 65 30.21 -2.14 3.71
CA LEU A 65 30.48 -0.95 2.92
C LEU A 65 31.95 -0.53 2.99
N CYS A 66 32.51 -0.10 1.86
CA CYS A 66 33.88 0.41 1.76
C CYS A 66 33.91 1.94 2.02
N PRO A 67 34.69 2.44 3.01
CA PRO A 67 34.76 3.87 3.34
C PRO A 67 35.17 4.80 2.18
N GLU A 68 36.05 4.32 1.29
CA GLU A 68 36.56 5.01 0.12
C GLU A 68 35.47 5.24 -0.94
N ASP A 69 34.54 4.29 -1.08
CA ASP A 69 33.39 4.41 -1.98
C ASP A 69 32.40 5.46 -1.44
N ILE A 70 32.19 5.51 -0.12
CA ILE A 70 31.26 6.45 0.53
C ILE A 70 31.75 7.91 0.39
N THR A 71 33.03 8.16 0.64
CA THR A 71 33.61 9.53 0.56
C THR A 71 33.61 10.10 -0.85
N SER A 72 33.88 9.26 -1.85
CA SER A 72 34.01 9.66 -3.26
C SER A 72 32.67 9.73 -4.00
N THR A 73 31.66 8.94 -3.61
CA THR A 73 30.38 8.85 -4.35
C THR A 73 29.12 9.21 -3.54
N TRP A 74 29.15 9.22 -2.20
CA TRP A 74 27.93 9.43 -1.38
C TRP A 74 27.88 10.82 -0.77
N MET A 75 29.01 11.40 -0.36
CA MET A 75 28.98 12.56 0.52
C MET A 75 29.58 13.84 -0.05
N ASN A 76 30.42 13.81 -1.11
CA ASN A 76 31.18 14.97 -1.63
C ASN A 76 31.89 15.81 -0.52
N MET A 77 31.99 15.26 0.69
CA MET A 77 32.41 15.89 1.93
C MET A 77 33.41 14.94 2.59
N ALA A 78 34.61 15.43 2.84
CA ALA A 78 35.79 14.61 3.12
C ALA A 78 35.89 13.99 4.54
N VAL A 79 34.80 13.88 5.32
CA VAL A 79 34.93 13.58 6.76
C VAL A 79 34.24 12.28 7.17
N VAL A 80 34.92 11.16 6.88
CA VAL A 80 34.67 9.84 7.48
C VAL A 80 35.45 9.64 8.78
N GLU A 81 36.60 10.31 8.89
CA GLU A 81 37.50 10.23 10.03
C GLU A 81 37.91 11.63 10.49
N THR A 82 38.05 11.81 11.80
CA THR A 82 38.52 13.08 12.37
C THR A 82 39.26 12.86 13.69
N PHE A 83 40.06 13.86 14.07
CA PHE A 83 40.80 13.88 15.32
C PHE A 83 40.31 15.04 16.18
N THR A 84 40.00 14.76 17.44
CA THR A 84 39.67 15.79 18.45
C THR A 84 40.51 15.60 19.71
N ASN A 85 40.55 16.59 20.60
CA ASN A 85 41.22 16.50 21.89
C ASN A 85 40.25 15.97 22.96
N THR A 86 40.72 15.13 23.88
CA THR A 86 39.97 14.74 25.09
C THR A 86 39.45 15.91 25.94
N SER A 87 40.05 17.10 25.81
CA SER A 87 39.58 18.32 26.47
C SER A 87 38.40 19.01 25.79
N ASP A 88 38.00 18.59 24.58
CA ASP A 88 36.88 19.16 23.82
C ASP A 88 35.54 18.89 24.53
N THR A 89 34.82 19.97 24.84
CA THR A 89 33.51 19.91 25.51
C THR A 89 32.48 19.09 24.73
N LEU A 90 32.49 19.19 23.39
CA LEU A 90 31.55 18.43 22.54
C LEU A 90 31.92 16.95 22.51
N TYR A 91 33.21 16.62 22.57
CA TYR A 91 33.67 15.24 22.68
C TYR A 91 33.22 14.62 24.02
N ARG A 92 33.34 15.36 25.13
CA ARG A 92 32.83 14.89 26.44
C ARG A 92 31.31 14.69 26.43
N LEU A 93 30.55 15.63 25.86
CA LEU A 93 29.09 15.50 25.71
C LEU A 93 28.70 14.29 24.87
N TYR A 94 29.42 14.04 23.77
CA TYR A 94 29.27 12.83 22.96
C TYR A 94 29.54 11.54 23.76
N GLN A 95 30.62 11.52 24.54
CA GLN A 95 30.93 10.37 25.41
C GLN A 95 29.87 10.14 26.50
N ASP A 96 29.35 11.21 27.10
CA ASP A 96 28.28 11.11 28.11
C ASP A 96 27.00 10.54 27.49
N CYS A 97 26.65 10.92 26.25
CA CYS A 97 25.53 10.31 25.52
C CYS A 97 25.71 8.80 25.34
N LEU A 98 26.91 8.34 24.97
CA LEU A 98 27.21 6.90 24.86
C LEU A 98 27.15 6.18 26.20
N ARG A 99 27.62 6.83 27.28
CA ARG A 99 27.56 6.28 28.64
C ARG A 99 26.12 6.07 29.09
N ASP A 100 25.23 7.03 28.79
CA ASP A 100 23.80 6.92 29.10
C ASP A 100 23.12 5.77 28.34
N LEU A 101 23.48 5.56 27.07
CA LEU A 101 22.99 4.42 26.29
C LEU A 101 23.46 3.08 26.87
N ARG A 102 24.75 2.99 27.25
CA ARG A 102 25.34 1.78 27.85
C ARG A 102 24.77 1.44 29.22
N ALA A 103 24.45 2.46 30.03
CA ALA A 103 23.83 2.25 31.34
C ALA A 103 22.41 1.69 31.22
N LYS A 104 21.71 1.99 30.12
CA LYS A 104 20.29 1.66 29.94
C LYS A 104 20.04 0.39 29.12
N TYR A 105 20.92 0.07 28.19
CA TYR A 105 20.78 -1.07 27.29
C TYR A 105 22.03 -1.94 27.36
N SER A 106 21.88 -3.25 27.57
CA SER A 106 23.00 -4.19 27.45
C SER A 106 23.37 -4.42 25.99
N LYS A 107 24.64 -4.75 25.71
CA LYS A 107 25.18 -4.89 24.35
C LYS A 107 24.36 -5.93 23.58
N GLY A 108 23.75 -5.53 22.46
CA GLY A 108 23.01 -6.44 21.58
C GLY A 108 21.59 -6.81 22.03
N SER A 109 21.07 -6.25 23.13
CA SER A 109 19.76 -6.63 23.69
C SER A 109 18.58 -5.76 23.26
N TRP A 110 18.79 -4.77 22.40
CA TRP A 110 17.72 -3.85 21.97
C TRP A 110 16.97 -4.37 20.74
N SER A 111 15.64 -4.39 20.84
CA SER A 111 14.76 -4.70 19.71
C SER A 111 14.51 -3.48 18.83
N CYS A 112 14.07 -3.70 17.58
CA CYS A 112 13.66 -2.62 16.68
C CYS A 112 12.60 -1.69 17.32
N THR A 113 11.66 -2.26 18.08
CA THR A 113 10.65 -1.50 18.83
C THR A 113 11.28 -0.61 19.91
N ALA A 114 12.30 -1.09 20.62
CA ALA A 114 12.99 -0.32 21.64
C ALA A 114 13.78 0.85 21.03
N VAL A 115 14.45 0.64 19.90
CA VAL A 115 15.16 1.70 19.15
C VAL A 115 14.16 2.76 18.67
N LYS A 116 13.04 2.34 18.08
CA LYS A 116 11.97 3.26 17.64
C LYS A 116 11.44 4.11 18.79
N ALA A 117 11.12 3.48 19.93
CA ALA A 117 10.62 4.17 21.12
C ALA A 117 11.64 5.16 21.70
N LEU A 118 12.94 4.91 21.53
CA LEU A 118 14.01 5.80 21.98
C LEU A 118 14.16 7.01 21.04
N CYS A 119 14.03 6.81 19.74
CA CYS A 119 14.11 7.86 18.71
C CYS A 119 12.91 8.81 18.74
N THR A 120 11.73 8.35 19.17
CA THR A 120 10.51 9.16 19.26
C THR A 120 10.38 9.97 20.56
N ARG A 121 11.37 9.95 21.46
CA ARG A 121 11.28 10.69 22.73
C ARG A 121 11.53 12.18 22.52
N PRO A 122 10.68 13.08 23.06
CA PRO A 122 10.92 14.51 23.04
C PRO A 122 12.27 14.88 23.67
N LEU A 123 12.88 15.97 23.19
CA LEU A 123 14.15 16.46 23.72
C LEU A 123 14.05 16.83 25.21
N GLY A 124 12.92 17.39 25.65
CA GLY A 124 12.71 17.78 27.06
C GLY A 124 12.65 16.60 28.06
N ILE A 125 12.50 15.37 27.58
CA ILE A 125 12.46 14.14 28.41
C ILE A 125 13.74 13.29 28.18
N SER A 126 14.63 13.75 27.30
CA SER A 126 15.91 13.08 27.02
C SER A 126 16.96 13.42 28.09
N PRO A 127 17.99 12.58 28.28
CA PRO A 127 19.12 12.91 29.17
C PRO A 127 19.72 14.27 28.82
N ALA A 128 20.18 15.02 29.83
CA ALA A 128 20.70 16.38 29.65
C ALA A 128 21.87 16.45 28.65
N SER A 129 22.68 15.37 28.57
CA SER A 129 23.75 15.16 27.59
C SER A 129 23.25 15.27 26.15
N PHE A 130 22.23 14.47 25.79
CA PHE A 130 21.58 14.48 24.48
C PHE A 130 20.93 15.84 24.17
N SER A 131 20.22 16.41 25.14
CA SER A 131 19.50 17.68 24.95
C SER A 131 20.47 18.83 24.68
N THR A 132 21.59 18.87 25.39
CA THR A 132 22.62 19.91 25.22
C THR A 132 23.35 19.73 23.89
N LEU A 133 23.76 18.50 23.56
CA LEU A 133 24.46 18.19 22.31
C LEU A 133 23.60 18.53 21.08
N VAL A 134 22.34 18.08 21.05
CA VAL A 134 21.42 18.36 19.93
C VAL A 134 21.17 19.85 19.80
N ASN A 135 20.88 20.57 20.90
CA ASN A 135 20.61 22.01 20.82
C ASN A 135 21.78 22.82 20.25
N PHE A 136 23.02 22.40 20.57
CA PHE A 136 24.23 22.97 20.01
C PHE A 136 24.37 22.66 18.52
N LEU A 137 24.22 21.39 18.12
CA LEU A 137 24.33 20.96 16.72
C LEU A 137 23.30 21.65 15.83
N VAL A 138 22.06 21.82 16.28
CA VAL A 138 21.03 22.55 15.52
C VAL A 138 21.42 24.01 15.30
N GLY A 139 22.08 24.65 16.27
CA GLY A 139 22.56 26.02 16.12
C GLY A 139 23.66 26.20 15.05
N LEU A 140 24.20 25.10 14.52
CA LEU A 140 25.19 25.11 13.45
C LEU A 140 24.60 24.83 12.05
N LEU A 141 23.29 24.56 11.94
CA LEU A 141 22.62 24.30 10.67
C LEU A 141 22.11 25.60 10.01
N ASP A 142 22.07 25.64 8.68
CA ASP A 142 21.52 26.73 7.86
C ASP A 142 19.99 26.72 7.82
N ASP A 143 19.40 27.91 7.79
CA ASP A 143 17.96 28.17 7.74
C ASP A 143 17.24 27.69 6.45
N ALA A 144 17.98 27.31 5.40
CA ALA A 144 17.52 27.41 4.02
C ALA A 144 17.04 26.12 3.31
N VAL A 145 17.04 24.94 3.95
CA VAL A 145 16.76 23.68 3.23
C VAL A 145 15.36 23.14 3.51
N HIS A 146 14.55 23.00 2.45
CA HIS A 146 13.16 22.53 2.50
C HIS A 146 13.01 21.01 2.74
N ASP A 147 14.06 20.23 2.53
CA ASP A 147 14.12 18.78 2.77
C ASP A 147 15.52 18.37 3.26
N GLY A 148 15.73 18.23 4.58
CA GLY A 148 16.97 17.69 5.15
C GLY A 148 17.61 18.53 6.27
N LEU A 149 18.80 18.10 6.70
CA LEU A 149 19.66 18.87 7.62
C LEU A 149 20.44 19.90 6.78
N GLY A 150 20.21 21.20 6.99
CA GLY A 150 20.91 22.28 6.29
C GLY A 150 22.37 22.39 6.71
N ILE A 151 23.22 21.43 6.35
CA ILE A 151 24.61 21.39 6.81
C ILE A 151 25.45 22.33 5.95
N ASN A 152 26.10 23.32 6.57
CA ASN A 152 26.94 24.31 5.89
C ASN A 152 28.44 24.00 6.01
N ARG A 153 29.27 24.71 5.23
CA ARG A 153 30.74 24.51 5.25
C ARG A 153 31.36 24.83 6.61
N THR A 154 30.78 25.78 7.35
CA THR A 154 31.29 26.24 8.65
C THR A 154 31.09 25.19 9.74
N SER A 155 29.95 24.51 9.76
CA SER A 155 29.62 23.46 10.73
C SER A 155 30.47 22.20 10.54
N MET A 156 30.99 22.01 9.33
CA MET A 156 31.90 20.94 8.96
C MET A 156 33.39 21.26 9.24
N THR A 157 33.70 22.44 9.77
CA THR A 157 35.07 22.78 10.23
C THR A 157 35.39 22.32 11.65
N LEU A 158 34.36 21.99 12.44
CA LEU A 158 34.51 21.54 13.82
C LEU A 158 34.60 20.00 13.86
N PRO A 159 35.62 19.39 14.51
CA PRO A 159 35.85 17.93 14.47
C PRO A 159 34.64 17.09 14.90
N VAL A 160 34.09 17.32 16.10
CA VAL A 160 32.98 16.51 16.63
C VAL A 160 31.65 16.74 15.88
N PRO A 161 31.23 17.98 15.58
CA PRO A 161 30.07 18.23 14.71
C PRO A 161 30.23 17.61 13.32
N ALA A 162 31.39 17.75 12.68
CA ALA A 162 31.64 17.17 11.36
C ALA A 162 31.48 15.64 11.37
N PHE A 163 32.00 14.97 12.41
CA PHE A 163 31.82 13.53 12.62
C PHE A 163 30.34 13.15 12.80
N ILE A 164 29.59 13.89 13.63
CA ILE A 164 28.18 13.56 13.86
C ILE A 164 27.35 13.82 12.60
N PHE A 165 27.53 14.95 11.94
CA PHE A 165 26.81 15.29 10.71
C PHE A 165 27.11 14.30 9.59
N SER A 166 28.38 13.88 9.43
CA SER A 166 28.71 12.85 8.44
C SER A 166 28.02 11.52 8.75
N GLY A 167 27.94 11.12 10.01
CA GLY A 167 27.12 9.96 10.40
C GLY A 167 25.64 10.12 10.03
N THR A 168 25.04 11.29 10.28
CA THR A 168 23.61 11.52 9.98
C THR A 168 23.29 11.53 8.49
N LEU A 169 24.19 12.09 7.69
CA LEU A 169 24.14 12.06 6.23
C LEU A 169 24.31 10.62 5.72
N PHE A 170 25.26 9.87 6.28
CA PHE A 170 25.42 8.46 5.98
C PHE A 170 24.12 7.68 6.22
N ASP A 171 23.49 7.82 7.39
CA ASP A 171 22.24 7.11 7.67
C ASP A 171 21.12 7.51 6.69
N TRP A 172 21.09 8.77 6.25
CA TRP A 172 20.12 9.24 5.25
C TRP A 172 20.35 8.57 3.89
N GLU A 173 21.56 8.72 3.34
CA GLU A 173 21.95 8.17 2.05
C GLU A 173 21.87 6.63 2.03
N TRP A 174 22.31 5.98 3.12
CA TRP A 174 22.28 4.53 3.24
C TRP A 174 20.84 3.98 3.18
N LYS A 175 19.92 4.57 3.95
CA LYS A 175 18.50 4.17 3.94
C LYS A 175 17.83 4.46 2.60
N GLU A 176 18.10 5.62 1.97
CA GLU A 176 17.54 5.96 0.66
C GLU A 176 18.05 5.03 -0.45
N ARG A 177 19.36 4.75 -0.51
CA ARG A 177 19.96 3.93 -1.57
C ARG A 177 19.72 2.44 -1.44
N HIS A 178 19.53 1.91 -0.23
CA HIS A 178 19.37 0.47 -0.03
C HIS A 178 17.92 0.05 0.21
N LEU A 179 16.96 1.00 0.19
CA LEU A 179 15.54 0.78 0.55
C LEU A 179 15.37 0.11 1.93
N VAL A 180 16.37 0.30 2.79
CA VAL A 180 16.43 -0.32 4.10
C VAL A 180 15.53 0.46 5.04
N ARG A 181 14.44 -0.17 5.48
CA ARG A 181 13.52 0.38 6.49
C ARG A 181 13.93 0.04 7.93
N CYS A 182 15.14 -0.49 8.14
CA CYS A 182 15.63 -0.83 9.46
C CYS A 182 16.53 0.28 10.06
N HIS A 183 16.68 0.27 11.38
CA HIS A 183 17.58 1.19 12.09
C HIS A 183 19.04 0.75 11.88
N VAL A 184 20.00 1.68 11.87
CA VAL A 184 21.44 1.37 11.77
C VAL A 184 21.83 0.46 12.93
N ALA A 185 21.34 0.75 14.13
CA ALA A 185 21.55 -0.08 15.31
C ALA A 185 21.06 -1.53 15.15
N CYS A 186 19.98 -1.75 14.40
CA CYS A 186 19.45 -3.08 14.13
C CYS A 186 20.27 -3.81 13.07
N ALA A 187 20.68 -3.11 12.01
CA ALA A 187 21.50 -3.68 10.95
C ALA A 187 22.89 -4.08 11.45
N VAL A 188 23.51 -3.25 12.30
CA VAL A 188 24.80 -3.54 12.93
C VAL A 188 24.73 -4.77 13.83
N ILE A 189 23.63 -4.95 14.60
CA ILE A 189 23.43 -6.16 15.40
C ILE A 189 23.21 -7.40 14.53
N ALA A 190 22.46 -7.26 13.43
CA ALA A 190 22.15 -8.37 12.53
C ALA A 190 23.31 -8.72 11.59
N SER A 191 24.42 -7.97 11.65
CA SER A 191 25.56 -8.15 10.76
C SER A 191 26.25 -9.49 10.98
N PRO A 192 26.54 -10.24 9.90
CA PRO A 192 27.33 -11.48 9.99
C PRO A 192 28.84 -11.22 10.10
N TRP A 193 29.31 -9.97 9.98
CA TRP A 193 30.73 -9.63 9.90
C TRP A 193 31.32 -9.33 11.29
N GLU A 194 32.25 -10.16 11.77
CA GLU A 194 33.05 -9.84 12.96
C GLU A 194 34.00 -8.69 12.64
N THR A 195 33.69 -7.50 13.16
CA THR A 195 34.48 -6.28 12.91
C THR A 195 35.24 -5.87 14.16
N GLU A 196 36.57 -5.83 14.07
CA GLU A 196 37.44 -5.41 15.17
C GLU A 196 37.19 -3.93 15.52
N GLY A 197 37.03 -3.64 16.82
CA GLY A 197 36.77 -2.27 17.30
C GLY A 197 35.34 -1.75 17.11
N LEU A 198 34.40 -2.57 16.61
CA LEU A 198 32.99 -2.18 16.45
C LEU A 198 32.29 -1.93 17.79
N ASP A 199 31.86 -0.69 18.00
CA ASP A 199 30.96 -0.34 19.09
C ASP A 199 29.51 -0.24 18.58
N PRO A 200 28.63 -1.21 18.89
CA PRO A 200 27.24 -1.21 18.40
C PRO A 200 26.41 -0.05 18.97
N TYR A 201 26.85 0.58 20.06
CA TYR A 201 26.21 1.77 20.60
C TYR A 201 26.36 3.00 19.69
N LEU A 202 27.32 3.01 18.75
CA LEU A 202 27.45 4.07 17.75
C LEU A 202 26.26 4.10 16.79
N GLY A 203 25.78 2.94 16.35
CA GLY A 203 24.55 2.85 15.55
C GLY A 203 23.33 3.36 16.31
N LEU A 204 23.20 2.96 17.59
CA LEU A 204 22.11 3.41 18.46
C LEU A 204 22.15 4.92 18.72
N PHE A 205 23.35 5.46 18.98
CA PHE A 205 23.59 6.89 19.11
C PHE A 205 23.20 7.65 17.83
N LEU A 206 23.60 7.12 16.67
CA LEU A 206 23.33 7.75 15.38
C LEU A 206 21.83 7.84 15.07
N ASP A 207 21.10 6.73 15.20
CA ASP A 207 19.64 6.73 15.03
C ASP A 207 18.96 7.73 16.00
N CYS A 208 19.44 7.80 17.24
CA CYS A 208 18.91 8.70 18.28
C CYS A 208 19.20 10.18 18.04
N VAL A 209 20.43 10.52 17.65
CA VAL A 209 20.85 11.91 17.42
C VAL A 209 20.24 12.41 16.12
N LYS A 210 20.24 11.63 15.04
CA LYS A 210 19.59 12.04 13.79
C LYS A 210 18.12 12.37 13.99
N ALA A 211 17.37 11.48 14.66
CA ALA A 211 15.95 11.71 14.89
C ALA A 211 15.69 13.03 15.66
N ARG A 212 16.46 13.29 16.72
CA ARG A 212 16.33 14.52 17.52
C ARG A 212 16.84 15.76 16.81
N LEU A 213 17.92 15.64 16.05
CA LEU A 213 18.50 16.73 15.26
C LEU A 213 17.55 17.16 14.16
N CYS A 214 17.00 16.22 13.38
CA CYS A 214 15.97 16.51 12.39
C CYS A 214 14.72 17.12 13.03
N HIS A 215 14.28 16.60 14.18
CA HIS A 215 13.14 17.12 14.93
C HIS A 215 13.35 18.57 15.38
N GLU A 216 14.47 18.87 16.04
CA GLU A 216 14.74 20.24 16.51
C GLU A 216 15.09 21.20 15.38
N ASN A 217 15.77 20.75 14.32
CA ASN A 217 16.01 21.56 13.12
C ASN A 217 14.68 21.93 12.43
N TRP A 218 13.79 20.95 12.27
CA TRP A 218 12.44 21.23 11.76
C TRP A 218 11.70 22.20 12.68
N ARG A 219 11.74 21.97 14.00
CA ARG A 219 11.09 22.84 15.00
C ARG A 219 11.61 24.27 14.99
N ARG A 220 12.87 24.52 14.68
CA ARG A 220 13.45 25.88 14.64
C ARG A 220 13.23 26.59 13.30
N HIS A 221 13.29 25.87 12.18
CA HIS A 221 13.35 26.47 10.85
C HIS A 221 12.11 26.24 9.96
N HIS A 222 11.30 25.21 10.26
CA HIS A 222 10.09 24.85 9.51
C HIS A 222 8.72 25.06 10.19
N PRO A 223 8.58 25.46 11.47
CA PRO A 223 7.25 25.65 12.06
C PRO A 223 6.48 26.79 11.39
N GLY A 224 7.20 27.63 10.63
CA GLY A 224 6.72 28.90 10.10
C GLY A 224 6.41 28.91 8.61
N LYS A 225 6.42 27.83 7.83
CA LYS A 225 6.02 27.93 6.41
C LYS A 225 4.59 27.46 6.18
N GLN A 226 4.27 26.19 6.43
CA GLN A 226 3.00 25.56 5.99
C GLN A 226 1.98 25.25 7.11
N SER A 227 2.14 25.80 8.32
CA SER A 227 1.24 25.54 9.46
C SER A 227 -0.03 26.40 9.41
N LEU A 228 -1.11 25.99 10.09
CA LEU A 228 -2.30 26.83 10.33
C LEU A 228 -2.08 27.88 11.43
N MET A 229 -0.94 27.80 12.11
CA MET A 229 -0.69 28.58 13.30
C MET A 229 -0.21 30.00 12.95
N PRO A 230 -0.43 31.00 13.84
CA PRO A 230 -0.23 32.42 13.51
C PRO A 230 1.20 32.81 13.11
N TRP A 231 2.19 31.99 13.49
CA TRP A 231 3.59 32.23 13.17
C TRP A 231 3.98 31.77 11.77
N SER A 232 3.09 31.10 11.02
CA SER A 232 3.39 30.64 9.67
C SER A 232 3.24 31.71 8.59
N GLU A 233 4.13 31.68 7.61
CA GLU A 233 4.10 32.50 6.40
C GLU A 233 2.81 32.24 5.62
N ASP A 234 2.35 31.00 5.50
CA ASP A 234 1.06 30.69 4.86
C ASP A 234 -0.13 31.35 5.59
N SER A 235 -0.11 31.40 6.93
CA SER A 235 -1.15 32.11 7.69
C SER A 235 -1.06 33.62 7.54
N LYS A 236 0.15 34.18 7.56
CA LYS A 236 0.37 35.62 7.33
C LYS A 236 -0.07 36.02 5.92
N GLN A 237 0.27 35.21 4.92
CA GLN A 237 -0.11 35.41 3.53
C GLN A 237 -1.62 35.32 3.34
N GLU A 238 -2.28 34.30 3.90
CA GLU A 238 -3.75 34.19 3.82
C GLU A 238 -4.45 35.39 4.45
N ILE A 239 -3.98 35.87 5.61
CA ILE A 239 -4.53 37.06 6.26
C ILE A 239 -4.31 38.30 5.39
N ALA A 240 -3.13 38.46 4.80
CA ALA A 240 -2.81 39.58 3.92
C ALA A 240 -3.65 39.57 2.62
N GLU A 241 -3.82 38.40 2.01
CA GLU A 241 -4.68 38.19 0.84
C GLU A 241 -6.14 38.51 1.18
N ALA A 242 -6.66 38.02 2.31
CA ALA A 242 -8.02 38.30 2.75
C ALA A 242 -8.27 39.78 3.07
N ALA A 243 -7.28 40.49 3.61
CA ALA A 243 -7.36 41.93 3.85
C ALA A 243 -7.34 42.78 2.56
N SER A 244 -6.82 42.22 1.46
CA SER A 244 -6.78 42.88 0.15
C SER A 244 -8.05 42.68 -0.68
N MET A 245 -8.92 41.73 -0.30
CA MET A 245 -10.24 41.52 -0.89
C MET A 245 -11.28 42.35 -0.13
N ASP A 246 -12.12 43.11 -0.85
CA ASP A 246 -13.06 44.09 -0.29
C ASP A 246 -13.92 43.49 0.85
N THR A 247 -13.74 44.00 2.08
CA THR A 247 -14.16 43.34 3.34
C THR A 247 -15.65 43.42 3.65
N ASN A 248 -16.48 44.00 2.77
CA ASN A 248 -17.93 44.14 2.96
C ASN A 248 -18.74 42.87 2.60
N THR A 249 -18.11 41.75 2.24
CA THR A 249 -18.79 40.58 1.63
C THR A 249 -18.95 39.33 2.53
N HIS A 250 -18.59 39.37 3.82
CA HIS A 250 -18.57 38.16 4.68
C HIS A 250 -19.38 38.33 5.97
N GLU A 251 -20.69 38.52 5.83
CA GLU A 251 -21.61 38.56 6.95
C GLU A 251 -21.88 37.14 7.48
N PHE A 252 -21.44 36.87 8.71
CA PHE A 252 -21.76 35.63 9.42
C PHE A 252 -23.18 35.69 9.98
N LYS A 253 -23.94 34.62 9.77
CA LYS A 253 -25.33 34.50 10.24
C LYS A 253 -25.43 33.51 11.40
N ASP A 254 -26.39 33.74 12.28
CA ASP A 254 -26.74 32.77 13.31
C ASP A 254 -27.62 31.66 12.71
N LEU A 255 -27.56 30.47 13.30
CA LEU A 255 -28.44 29.35 12.94
C LEU A 255 -29.91 29.74 13.15
N ALA A 256 -30.71 29.70 12.08
CA ALA A 256 -32.09 30.18 12.08
C ALA A 256 -33.10 29.13 12.58
N GLU A 257 -32.80 27.84 12.43
CA GLU A 257 -33.64 26.70 12.85
C GLU A 257 -32.81 25.68 13.66
N PRO A 258 -33.45 24.85 14.50
CA PRO A 258 -32.78 23.71 15.11
C PRO A 258 -32.28 22.73 14.05
N LEU A 259 -31.24 21.96 14.39
CA LEU A 259 -30.71 20.93 13.50
C LEU A 259 -31.79 19.89 13.16
N PRO A 260 -31.81 19.36 11.92
CA PRO A 260 -32.73 18.29 11.53
C PRO A 260 -32.61 17.08 12.48
N GLU A 261 -33.74 16.44 12.77
CA GLU A 261 -33.76 15.18 13.53
C GLU A 261 -32.83 14.13 12.91
N PRO A 262 -32.15 13.28 13.70
CA PRO A 262 -31.20 12.28 13.19
C PRO A 262 -31.79 11.36 12.12
N ASP A 263 -33.08 11.04 12.24
CA ASP A 263 -33.79 10.15 11.34
C ASP A 263 -34.45 10.84 10.14
N SER A 264 -34.27 12.16 10.00
CA SER A 264 -34.81 12.95 8.89
C SER A 264 -34.36 12.40 7.53
N PRO A 265 -35.23 12.41 6.49
CA PRO A 265 -34.86 11.98 5.15
C PRO A 265 -33.62 12.69 4.59
N TYR A 266 -33.42 13.98 4.90
CA TYR A 266 -32.25 14.75 4.48
C TYR A 266 -30.97 14.26 5.15
N VAL A 267 -31.03 13.99 6.45
CA VAL A 267 -29.90 13.43 7.21
C VAL A 267 -29.59 12.03 6.69
N ARG A 268 -30.60 11.18 6.46
CA ARG A 268 -30.40 9.84 5.90
C ARG A 268 -29.81 9.87 4.49
N VAL A 269 -30.27 10.76 3.60
CA VAL A 269 -29.73 10.88 2.24
C VAL A 269 -28.27 11.33 2.28
N LEU A 270 -27.94 12.31 3.12
CA LEU A 270 -26.56 12.76 3.28
C LEU A 270 -25.71 11.74 4.03
N GLU A 271 -26.23 11.02 5.02
CA GLU A 271 -25.54 9.89 5.64
C GLU A 271 -25.31 8.73 4.67
N THR A 272 -26.17 8.58 3.65
CA THR A 272 -26.02 7.58 2.60
C THR A 272 -25.05 8.06 1.49
N SER A 273 -24.98 9.38 1.24
CA SER A 273 -24.17 9.99 0.17
C SER A 273 -22.79 10.50 0.66
N LEU A 274 -22.71 10.88 1.93
CA LEU A 274 -21.57 11.43 2.69
C LEU A 274 -21.12 10.52 3.84
N TRP A 275 -21.78 9.35 3.99
CA TRP A 275 -21.39 8.21 4.82
C TRP A 275 -21.56 8.45 6.33
N ARG A 276 -22.39 7.64 7.02
CA ARG A 276 -22.70 7.74 8.47
C ARG A 276 -21.44 7.85 9.34
N PRO A 277 -21.10 9.03 9.90
CA PRO A 277 -19.98 9.12 10.83
C PRO A 277 -20.48 8.72 12.21
N ALA A 278 -20.38 7.44 12.55
CA ALA A 278 -20.47 6.98 13.93
C ALA A 278 -19.12 7.14 14.68
N LEU A 279 -18.38 8.20 14.32
CA LEU A 279 -17.07 8.54 14.86
C LEU A 279 -17.11 9.95 15.46
N ASP A 280 -16.68 10.08 16.71
CA ASP A 280 -16.55 11.37 17.37
C ASP A 280 -15.11 11.89 17.22
N VAL A 281 -14.94 13.23 17.18
CA VAL A 281 -13.62 13.85 17.20
C VAL A 281 -13.25 14.16 18.65
N PRO A 282 -12.13 13.63 19.20
CA PRO A 282 -11.71 13.93 20.57
C PRO A 282 -11.50 15.44 20.77
N TRP A 283 -12.08 16.04 21.82
CA TRP A 283 -11.90 17.47 22.08
C TRP A 283 -10.70 17.75 22.99
N LEU A 284 -9.80 18.62 22.53
CA LEU A 284 -8.55 18.95 23.25
C LEU A 284 -8.67 20.22 24.12
N GLY A 285 -9.81 20.90 24.13
CA GLY A 285 -10.12 21.95 25.10
C GLY A 285 -9.80 23.40 24.70
N ALA A 286 -9.59 23.71 23.41
CA ALA A 286 -9.37 25.09 22.98
C ALA A 286 -10.69 25.86 22.80
N THR A 287 -10.96 26.83 23.68
CA THR A 287 -12.16 27.66 23.65
C THR A 287 -12.40 28.29 22.26
N HIS A 288 -13.50 27.91 21.65
CA HIS A 288 -14.08 28.47 20.43
C HIS A 288 -15.02 29.63 20.74
N ASP A 289 -15.91 29.49 21.73
CA ASP A 289 -16.90 30.52 22.07
C ASP A 289 -16.25 31.79 22.66
N GLY A 290 -16.90 32.94 22.46
CA GLY A 290 -16.45 34.24 22.99
C GLY A 290 -15.37 34.93 22.14
N TYR A 291 -15.14 34.47 20.92
CA TYR A 291 -14.22 35.06 19.94
C TYR A 291 -14.94 35.48 18.66
N PRO A 292 -14.40 36.43 17.87
CA PRO A 292 -14.99 36.80 16.60
C PRO A 292 -14.90 35.66 15.56
N SER A 293 -15.95 35.52 14.75
CA SER A 293 -15.94 34.65 13.57
C SER A 293 -14.93 35.16 12.55
N CYS A 294 -14.18 34.24 11.95
CA CYS A 294 -13.07 34.56 11.04
C CYS A 294 -13.29 33.88 9.68
N PRO A 295 -13.18 34.58 8.54
CA PRO A 295 -13.35 33.99 7.22
C PRO A 295 -12.12 33.17 6.76
N THR A 296 -11.05 33.16 7.55
CA THR A 296 -9.76 32.51 7.26
C THR A 296 -9.27 31.71 8.46
N LEU A 297 -8.54 30.62 8.21
CA LEU A 297 -8.02 29.76 9.29
C LEU A 297 -6.87 30.45 10.06
N GLY A 298 -6.04 31.23 9.37
CA GLY A 298 -4.97 32.01 10.00
C GLY A 298 -5.53 33.14 10.87
N GLY A 299 -6.60 33.79 10.43
CA GLY A 299 -7.31 34.78 11.24
C GLY A 299 -7.90 34.16 12.51
N TYR A 300 -8.50 32.98 12.37
CA TYR A 300 -9.07 32.21 13.48
C TYR A 300 -8.04 31.90 14.58
N THR A 301 -6.88 31.36 14.19
CA THR A 301 -5.82 31.01 15.14
C THR A 301 -5.16 32.26 15.74
N THR A 302 -5.01 33.33 14.95
CA THR A 302 -4.40 34.59 15.39
C THR A 302 -5.24 35.28 16.47
N ALA A 303 -6.55 35.42 16.24
CA ALA A 303 -7.47 36.03 17.20
C ALA A 303 -7.46 35.31 18.55
N ARG A 304 -7.42 33.97 18.54
CA ARG A 304 -7.41 33.16 19.77
C ARG A 304 -6.07 33.15 20.46
N ARG A 305 -4.95 33.17 19.73
CA ARG A 305 -3.62 33.29 20.35
C ARG A 305 -3.42 34.67 21.00
N ALA A 306 -3.96 35.73 20.41
CA ALA A 306 -3.87 37.09 20.93
C ALA A 306 -4.55 37.27 22.30
N SER A 307 -5.46 36.37 22.70
CA SER A 307 -6.06 36.37 24.04
C SER A 307 -5.09 36.10 25.18
N GLY A 308 -3.89 35.60 24.87
CA GLY A 308 -2.90 35.21 25.85
C GLY A 308 -3.25 33.94 26.64
N ARG A 309 -4.24 33.14 26.22
CA ARG A 309 -4.61 31.85 26.88
C ARG A 309 -3.83 30.62 26.39
N ILE A 310 -2.97 30.79 25.38
CA ILE A 310 -2.20 29.72 24.76
C ILE A 310 -0.78 29.76 25.32
N HIS A 311 -0.40 28.75 26.11
CA HIS A 311 0.85 28.75 26.88
C HIS A 311 1.74 27.53 26.63
N SER A 312 1.20 26.48 26.01
CA SER A 312 1.87 25.21 25.82
C SER A 312 1.68 24.64 24.42
N LEU A 313 2.53 23.69 24.04
CA LEU A 313 2.37 22.93 22.80
C LEU A 313 1.05 22.14 22.76
N ARG A 314 0.49 21.79 23.92
CA ARG A 314 -0.85 21.16 23.99
C ARG A 314 -1.96 22.14 23.69
N ASP A 315 -1.83 23.39 24.12
CA ASP A 315 -2.77 24.45 23.76
C ASP A 315 -2.68 24.76 22.27
N ASP A 316 -1.48 24.69 21.68
CA ASP A 316 -1.28 24.80 20.23
C ASP A 316 -1.97 23.66 19.46
N ALA A 317 -1.84 22.42 19.91
CA ALA A 317 -2.55 21.28 19.34
C ALA A 317 -4.07 21.41 19.49
N ALA A 318 -4.54 21.91 20.64
CA ALA A 318 -5.96 22.14 20.86
C ALA A 318 -6.51 23.24 19.93
N LEU A 319 -5.76 24.33 19.76
CA LEU A 319 -6.11 25.42 18.85
C LEU A 319 -6.08 24.97 17.39
N TRP A 320 -5.09 24.17 17.00
CA TRP A 320 -5.00 23.54 15.68
C TRP A 320 -6.23 22.68 15.39
N LEU A 321 -6.65 21.84 16.35
CA LEU A 321 -7.86 21.03 16.21
C LEU A 321 -9.11 21.89 16.09
N SER A 322 -9.25 22.92 16.95
CA SER A 322 -10.37 23.86 16.95
C SER A 322 -10.48 24.64 15.63
N ALA A 323 -9.35 25.01 15.01
CA ALA A 323 -9.32 25.63 13.70
C ALA A 323 -9.80 24.67 12.59
N LEU A 324 -9.46 23.39 12.68
CA LEU A 324 -9.86 22.36 11.71
C LEU A 324 -11.28 21.85 11.88
N THR A 325 -11.97 22.21 12.97
CA THR A 325 -13.37 21.88 13.21
C THR A 325 -14.24 23.13 13.12
N PHE A 326 -14.37 23.89 14.20
CA PHE A 326 -15.21 25.09 14.23
C PHE A 326 -14.71 26.16 13.26
N GLY A 327 -13.40 26.47 13.26
CA GLY A 327 -12.86 27.52 12.39
C GLY A 327 -13.10 27.26 10.90
N LEU A 328 -12.87 26.03 10.45
CA LEU A 328 -13.12 25.60 9.08
C LEU A 328 -14.60 25.63 8.73
N LEU A 329 -15.46 25.08 9.59
CA LEU A 329 -16.90 24.99 9.34
C LEU A 329 -17.56 26.38 9.32
N GLU A 330 -17.20 27.28 10.25
CA GLU A 330 -17.68 28.66 10.23
C GLU A 330 -17.19 29.40 8.98
N ALA A 331 -15.89 29.34 8.66
CA ALA A 331 -15.33 30.03 7.50
C ALA A 331 -15.90 29.53 6.16
N ALA A 332 -16.17 28.23 6.07
CA ALA A 332 -16.78 27.61 4.89
C ALA A 332 -18.25 28.00 4.77
N THR A 333 -19.04 27.84 5.84
CA THR A 333 -20.51 27.99 5.77
C THR A 333 -21.00 29.43 6.00
N LEU A 334 -20.19 30.30 6.58
CA LEU A 334 -20.57 31.62 7.11
C LEU A 334 -21.69 31.57 8.17
N LEU A 335 -21.82 30.44 8.86
CA LEU A 335 -22.71 30.28 10.00
C LEU A 335 -21.90 30.36 11.30
N ARG A 336 -22.46 31.02 12.33
CA ARG A 336 -21.90 31.00 13.68
C ARG A 336 -22.29 29.70 14.38
N ILE A 337 -21.30 29.00 14.94
CA ILE A 337 -21.50 27.66 15.49
C ILE A 337 -21.14 27.65 16.98
N PRO A 338 -22.13 27.66 17.91
CA PRO A 338 -21.82 27.60 19.33
C PRO A 338 -21.23 26.24 19.71
N GLU A 339 -20.29 26.22 20.67
CA GLU A 339 -19.67 24.98 21.15
C GLU A 339 -20.69 23.94 21.61
N SER A 340 -21.77 24.38 22.27
CA SER A 340 -22.85 23.53 22.77
C SER A 340 -23.58 22.75 21.67
N LEU A 341 -23.45 23.17 20.41
CA LEU A 341 -24.02 22.46 19.28
C LEU A 341 -23.29 21.14 19.04
N PHE A 342 -21.95 21.13 19.07
CA PHE A 342 -21.15 19.94 18.73
C PHE A 342 -20.57 19.21 19.94
N LEU A 343 -20.25 19.92 21.02
CA LEU A 343 -19.64 19.30 22.19
C LEU A 343 -20.64 18.45 22.98
N THR A 344 -20.24 17.21 23.23
CA THR A 344 -20.96 16.26 24.07
C THR A 344 -19.99 15.57 25.04
N SER A 345 -20.52 15.05 26.14
CA SER A 345 -19.76 14.25 27.10
C SER A 345 -19.96 12.77 26.83
N LYS A 346 -18.87 12.01 26.79
CA LYS A 346 -18.86 10.56 26.61
C LYS A 346 -18.13 9.88 27.76
N THR A 347 -18.63 8.74 28.21
CA THR A 347 -17.99 7.97 29.28
C THR A 347 -17.09 6.90 28.67
N GLU A 348 -15.78 7.03 28.84
CA GLU A 348 -14.80 6.00 28.46
C GLU A 348 -14.04 5.54 29.71
N GLY A 349 -14.07 4.24 29.99
CA GLY A 349 -13.37 3.65 31.14
C GLY A 349 -13.76 4.27 32.50
N GLY A 350 -15.00 4.74 32.64
CA GLY A 350 -15.50 5.40 33.86
C GLY A 350 -15.12 6.87 34.02
N ARG A 351 -14.44 7.48 33.04
CA ARG A 351 -14.15 8.93 33.00
C ARG A 351 -15.00 9.62 31.94
N SER A 352 -15.52 10.81 32.29
CA SER A 352 -16.21 11.68 31.33
C SER A 352 -15.17 12.42 30.50
N ILE A 353 -15.21 12.23 29.18
CA ILE A 353 -14.38 12.92 28.19
C ILE A 353 -15.28 13.81 27.31
N GLN A 354 -14.78 14.97 26.92
CA GLN A 354 -15.45 15.84 25.95
C GLN A 354 -15.09 15.41 24.53
N VAL A 355 -16.08 15.34 23.66
CA VAL A 355 -15.92 15.01 22.24
C VAL A 355 -16.79 15.92 21.38
N LEU A 356 -16.40 16.12 20.13
CA LEU A 356 -17.28 16.69 19.12
C LEU A 356 -18.07 15.54 18.49
N SER A 357 -19.40 15.61 18.62
CA SER A 357 -20.29 14.55 18.12
C SER A 357 -20.33 14.52 16.60
N GLY A 358 -19.88 13.41 16.00
CA GLY A 358 -19.93 13.22 14.56
C GLY A 358 -21.35 13.23 14.01
N GLN A 359 -22.31 12.72 14.79
CA GLN A 359 -23.74 12.75 14.47
C GLN A 359 -24.26 14.18 14.36
N ARG A 360 -23.96 15.05 15.34
CA ARG A 360 -24.42 16.45 15.32
C ARG A 360 -23.78 17.26 14.19
N ILE A 361 -22.51 17.00 13.90
CA ILE A 361 -21.83 17.60 12.74
C ILE A 361 -22.51 17.14 11.42
N SER A 362 -22.93 15.89 11.32
CA SER A 362 -23.68 15.38 10.16
C SER A 362 -25.04 16.05 10.00
N GLN A 363 -25.78 16.24 11.09
CA GLN A 363 -27.03 16.99 11.09
C GLN A 363 -26.82 18.45 10.66
N PHE A 364 -25.72 19.07 11.09
CA PHE A 364 -25.33 20.41 10.63
C PHE A 364 -25.02 20.46 9.13
N PHE A 365 -24.32 19.47 8.59
CA PHE A 365 -24.12 19.37 7.14
C PHE A 365 -25.45 19.22 6.38
N ALA A 366 -26.40 18.47 6.94
CA ALA A 366 -27.74 18.35 6.37
C ALA A 366 -28.54 19.64 6.39
N TYR A 367 -28.43 20.39 7.48
CA TYR A 367 -28.96 21.74 7.56
C TYR A 367 -28.34 22.65 6.49
N TYR A 368 -27.01 22.73 6.44
CA TYR A 368 -26.30 23.61 5.49
C TYR A 368 -26.60 23.27 4.03
N PHE A 369 -26.64 21.98 3.67
CA PHE A 369 -26.97 21.56 2.32
C PHE A 369 -28.40 21.96 1.93
N LYS A 370 -29.38 21.72 2.81
CA LYS A 370 -30.79 22.12 2.60
C LYS A 370 -30.91 23.63 2.38
N GLU A 371 -30.26 24.44 3.20
CA GLU A 371 -30.31 25.91 3.09
C GLU A 371 -29.63 26.43 1.82
N SER A 372 -28.56 25.76 1.37
CA SER A 372 -27.76 26.21 0.22
C SER A 372 -28.35 25.85 -1.14
N VAL A 373 -29.14 24.78 -1.23
CA VAL A 373 -29.78 24.35 -2.49
C VAL A 373 -30.99 25.23 -2.85
N GLY A 374 -31.59 25.90 -1.87
CA GLY A 374 -32.71 26.84 -2.06
C GLY A 374 -34.00 26.19 -2.58
N LEU A 375 -35.09 26.97 -2.67
CA LEU A 375 -36.31 26.56 -3.35
C LEU A 375 -36.09 26.51 -4.88
N PRO A 376 -36.80 25.63 -5.61
CA PRO A 376 -36.71 25.57 -7.07
C PRO A 376 -36.93 26.96 -7.70
N GLY A 377 -35.95 27.46 -8.46
CA GLY A 377 -36.01 28.77 -9.12
C GLY A 377 -35.17 29.89 -8.46
N SER A 378 -34.47 29.62 -7.36
CA SER A 378 -33.48 30.55 -6.78
C SER A 378 -32.19 30.61 -7.61
N LYS A 379 -31.48 31.75 -7.59
CA LYS A 379 -30.12 31.84 -8.17
C LYS A 379 -29.20 30.94 -7.34
N GLY A 380 -28.48 30.03 -8.01
CA GLY A 380 -27.51 29.14 -7.36
C GLY A 380 -26.43 29.91 -6.58
N PRO A 381 -25.70 29.22 -5.68
CA PRO A 381 -24.77 29.86 -4.76
C PRO A 381 -23.61 30.56 -5.51
N PRO A 382 -23.09 31.70 -5.00
CA PRO A 382 -22.08 32.49 -5.70
C PRO A 382 -20.79 31.71 -5.99
N ALA A 383 -20.25 31.81 -7.21
CA ALA A 383 -19.03 31.10 -7.61
C ALA A 383 -17.78 31.48 -6.79
N GLU A 384 -17.70 32.72 -6.33
CA GLU A 384 -16.61 33.18 -5.46
C GLU A 384 -16.59 32.45 -4.10
N HIS A 385 -17.76 32.09 -3.59
CA HIS A 385 -17.88 31.33 -2.35
C HIS A 385 -17.30 29.91 -2.54
N GLY A 386 -17.59 29.25 -3.66
CA GLY A 386 -16.98 27.96 -4.02
C GLY A 386 -15.45 28.03 -4.10
N ARG A 387 -14.88 29.07 -4.72
CA ARG A 387 -13.41 29.30 -4.76
C ARG A 387 -12.80 29.49 -3.37
N ARG A 388 -13.51 30.15 -2.45
CA ARG A 388 -13.04 30.32 -1.07
C ARG A 388 -13.04 29.00 -0.32
N ILE A 389 -14.11 28.21 -0.42
CA ILE A 389 -14.18 26.87 0.19
C ILE A 389 -13.05 25.98 -0.34
N ALA A 390 -12.77 26.01 -1.65
CA ALA A 390 -11.67 25.25 -2.24
C ALA A 390 -10.31 25.58 -1.58
N ARG A 391 -10.01 26.88 -1.42
CA ARG A 391 -8.80 27.35 -0.74
C ARG A 391 -8.73 26.89 0.72
N LEU A 392 -9.83 27.03 1.47
CA LEU A 392 -9.92 26.60 2.87
C LEU A 392 -9.71 25.08 3.01
N LEU A 393 -10.39 24.28 2.19
CA LEU A 393 -10.27 22.81 2.18
C LEU A 393 -8.84 22.37 1.85
N ARG A 394 -8.20 22.98 0.84
CA ARG A 394 -6.82 22.66 0.45
C ARG A 394 -5.83 22.93 1.58
N ARG A 395 -6.00 24.05 2.27
CA ARG A 395 -5.13 24.47 3.37
C ARG A 395 -5.32 23.57 4.59
N ALA A 396 -6.57 23.31 4.95
CA ALA A 396 -6.91 22.40 6.02
C ALA A 396 -6.40 20.97 5.72
N PHE A 397 -6.49 20.50 4.47
CA PHE A 397 -6.01 19.18 4.06
C PHE A 397 -4.48 19.10 4.16
N SER A 398 -3.78 20.17 3.75
CA SER A 398 -2.32 20.27 3.88
C SER A 398 -1.88 20.20 5.34
N ALA A 399 -2.62 20.83 6.25
CA ALA A 399 -2.35 20.79 7.69
C ALA A 399 -2.55 19.38 8.29
N VAL A 400 -3.58 18.64 7.88
CA VAL A 400 -3.74 17.23 8.28
C VAL A 400 -2.63 16.37 7.64
N SER A 401 -2.24 16.68 6.41
CA SER A 401 -1.16 15.97 5.71
C SER A 401 0.20 16.12 6.40
N SER A 402 0.50 17.29 6.96
CA SER A 402 1.74 17.52 7.69
C SER A 402 1.85 16.66 8.97
N GLU A 403 0.75 16.12 9.50
CA GLU A 403 0.83 15.20 10.64
C GLU A 403 1.44 13.83 10.26
N HIS A 404 1.54 13.51 8.96
CA HIS A 404 2.07 12.21 8.49
C HIS A 404 3.58 12.08 8.76
N THR A 405 4.28 13.21 8.76
CA THR A 405 5.72 13.23 8.99
C THR A 405 5.97 13.56 10.46
N LEU A 406 6.72 12.69 11.16
CA LEU A 406 7.00 12.82 12.59
C LEU A 406 7.59 14.18 12.97
N PHE A 407 8.37 14.79 12.08
CA PHE A 407 9.01 16.07 12.32
C PHE A 407 8.08 17.26 12.15
N SER A 408 6.96 17.14 11.43
CA SER A 408 6.01 18.24 11.19
C SER A 408 4.70 18.13 11.94
N SER A 409 4.53 17.06 12.72
CA SER A 409 3.28 16.78 13.44
C SER A 409 3.11 17.66 14.67
N THR A 410 2.10 18.52 14.64
CA THR A 410 1.65 19.35 15.77
C THR A 410 1.23 18.48 16.96
N LEU A 411 0.55 17.36 16.69
CA LEU A 411 0.06 16.45 17.73
C LEU A 411 1.22 15.68 18.39
N VAL A 412 2.16 15.15 17.60
CA VAL A 412 3.33 14.44 18.16
C VAL A 412 4.19 15.42 18.98
N HIS A 413 4.37 16.67 18.51
CA HIS A 413 5.09 17.70 19.27
C HIS A 413 4.40 18.07 20.60
N ALA A 414 3.06 18.04 20.64
CA ALA A 414 2.30 18.23 21.87
C ALA A 414 2.32 17.02 22.82
N GLY A 415 3.04 15.95 22.44
CA GLY A 415 3.24 14.74 23.24
C GLY A 415 2.13 13.70 23.10
N PHE A 416 1.32 13.76 22.04
CA PHE A 416 0.34 12.72 21.73
C PHE A 416 1.03 11.47 21.15
N ARG A 417 0.49 10.29 21.44
CA ARG A 417 1.01 9.04 20.86
C ARG A 417 0.63 8.98 19.39
N SER A 418 1.43 8.29 18.58
CA SER A 418 1.13 8.09 17.15
C SER A 418 -0.27 7.50 16.90
N ALA A 419 -0.75 6.62 17.79
CA ALA A 419 -2.09 6.05 17.69
C ALA A 419 -3.20 7.10 17.93
N ASP A 420 -2.99 8.01 18.88
CA ASP A 420 -3.95 9.08 19.18
C ASP A 420 -3.97 10.12 18.03
N CYS A 421 -2.80 10.41 17.44
CA CYS A 421 -2.66 11.23 16.24
C CYS A 421 -3.40 10.62 15.04
N ASP A 422 -3.22 9.32 14.78
CA ASP A 422 -3.94 8.60 13.73
C ASP A 422 -5.46 8.74 13.94
N SER A 423 -5.96 8.54 15.16
CA SER A 423 -7.40 8.62 15.47
C SER A 423 -7.95 10.03 15.26
N ILE A 424 -7.27 11.07 15.74
CA ILE A 424 -7.70 12.47 15.58
C ILE A 424 -7.74 12.86 14.09
N CYS A 425 -6.67 12.56 13.35
CA CYS A 425 -6.59 12.88 11.92
C CYS A 425 -7.64 12.10 11.11
N SER A 426 -7.90 10.83 11.48
CA SER A 426 -8.95 10.03 10.85
C SER A 426 -10.33 10.61 11.10
N ALA A 427 -10.61 11.02 12.34
CA ALA A 427 -11.88 11.63 12.70
C ALA A 427 -12.10 12.96 11.97
N LEU A 428 -11.08 13.82 11.87
CA LEU A 428 -11.15 15.04 11.07
C LEU A 428 -11.48 14.73 9.61
N LEU A 429 -10.75 13.81 8.97
CA LEU A 429 -10.95 13.47 7.57
C LEU A 429 -12.39 12.97 7.30
N ILE A 430 -12.88 12.05 8.13
CA ILE A 430 -14.19 11.41 7.96
C ILE A 430 -15.34 12.35 8.35
N VAL A 431 -15.23 13.05 9.47
CA VAL A 431 -16.34 13.80 10.07
C VAL A 431 -16.46 15.21 9.50
N VAL A 432 -15.35 15.82 9.05
CA VAL A 432 -15.35 17.23 8.62
C VAL A 432 -15.00 17.37 7.15
N PHE A 433 -13.87 16.81 6.71
CA PHE A 433 -13.32 17.10 5.38
C PHE A 433 -14.07 16.45 4.23
N PHE A 434 -14.27 15.13 4.28
CA PHE A 434 -14.96 14.43 3.20
C PHE A 434 -16.40 14.93 3.01
N PRO A 435 -17.22 15.11 4.07
CA PRO A 435 -18.57 15.63 3.91
C PRO A 435 -18.58 17.05 3.34
N LEU A 436 -17.73 17.94 3.86
CA LEU A 436 -17.66 19.33 3.37
C LEU A 436 -17.20 19.40 1.90
N SER A 437 -16.21 18.59 1.51
CA SER A 437 -15.73 18.53 0.12
C SER A 437 -16.80 18.01 -0.83
N SER A 438 -17.51 16.95 -0.46
CA SER A 438 -18.59 16.38 -1.26
C SER A 438 -19.77 17.33 -1.41
N ILE A 439 -20.17 18.00 -0.32
CA ILE A 439 -21.21 19.05 -0.36
C ILE A 439 -20.77 20.19 -1.28
N ALA A 440 -19.53 20.68 -1.14
CA ALA A 440 -19.02 21.77 -1.95
C ALA A 440 -18.96 21.40 -3.45
N ALA A 441 -18.47 20.21 -3.79
CA ALA A 441 -18.46 19.75 -5.18
C ALA A 441 -19.89 19.63 -5.76
N THR A 442 -20.87 19.26 -4.93
CA THR A 442 -22.28 19.18 -5.34
C THR A 442 -22.91 20.56 -5.55
N LEU A 443 -22.59 21.54 -4.69
CA LEU A 443 -23.13 22.90 -4.78
C LEU A 443 -22.46 23.72 -5.89
N TRP A 444 -21.21 23.43 -6.26
CA TRP A 444 -20.45 24.12 -7.30
C TRP A 444 -19.82 23.13 -8.31
N PRO A 445 -20.64 22.46 -9.13
CA PRO A 445 -20.16 21.42 -10.06
C PRO A 445 -19.19 21.97 -11.13
N ASP A 446 -19.28 23.25 -11.49
CA ASP A 446 -18.39 23.88 -12.48
C ASP A 446 -17.02 24.30 -11.91
N ASN A 447 -16.80 24.13 -10.60
CA ASN A 447 -15.53 24.50 -9.97
C ASN A 447 -14.52 23.34 -10.05
N ALA A 448 -13.59 23.45 -11.01
CA ALA A 448 -12.56 22.44 -11.24
C ALA A 448 -11.65 22.17 -10.02
N GLU A 449 -11.41 23.15 -9.14
CA GLU A 449 -10.60 22.92 -7.93
C GLU A 449 -11.36 22.08 -6.90
N LEU A 450 -12.65 22.35 -6.69
CA LEU A 450 -13.50 21.54 -5.82
C LEU A 450 -13.69 20.13 -6.37
N ASP A 451 -13.90 20.00 -7.68
CA ASP A 451 -13.97 18.69 -8.32
C ASP A 451 -12.64 17.93 -8.19
N GLN A 452 -11.50 18.60 -8.40
CA GLN A 452 -10.18 18.00 -8.20
C GLN A 452 -9.94 17.59 -6.73
N LEU A 453 -10.29 18.44 -5.76
CA LEU A 453 -10.17 18.12 -4.33
C LEU A 453 -11.07 16.95 -3.95
N ASN A 454 -12.32 16.96 -4.42
CA ASN A 454 -13.26 15.86 -4.21
C ASN A 454 -12.73 14.56 -4.85
N ALA A 455 -12.23 14.61 -6.08
CA ALA A 455 -11.58 13.48 -6.74
C ALA A 455 -10.32 13.02 -6.00
N ILE A 456 -9.51 13.92 -5.45
CA ILE A 456 -8.34 13.55 -4.64
C ILE A 456 -8.76 12.85 -3.35
N LEU A 457 -9.83 13.32 -2.71
CA LEU A 457 -10.32 12.77 -1.45
C LEU A 457 -11.09 11.45 -1.62
N HIS A 458 -11.72 11.23 -2.78
CA HIS A 458 -12.57 10.07 -3.03
C HIS A 458 -12.03 9.07 -4.07
N GLN A 459 -11.12 9.46 -4.98
CA GLN A 459 -10.69 8.65 -6.14
C GLN A 459 -9.16 8.55 -6.36
N LYS A 460 -8.37 9.58 -6.03
CA LYS A 460 -6.93 9.67 -6.36
C LYS A 460 -6.12 10.24 -5.20
N TRP A 461 -5.72 9.37 -4.28
CA TRP A 461 -4.99 9.75 -3.08
C TRP A 461 -3.47 9.84 -3.38
N PRO A 462 -2.83 11.01 -3.25
CA PRO A 462 -1.39 11.16 -3.45
C PRO A 462 -0.59 10.40 -2.38
N SER A 463 0.63 9.95 -2.70
CA SER A 463 1.54 9.31 -1.73
C SER A 463 2.61 10.32 -1.26
N PRO A 464 2.84 10.50 0.05
CA PRO A 464 2.14 9.90 1.19
C PRO A 464 0.74 10.52 1.43
N SER A 465 -0.25 9.66 1.70
CA SER A 465 -1.65 10.10 1.85
C SER A 465 -2.04 10.25 3.33
N PRO A 466 -2.71 11.35 3.74
CA PRO A 466 -3.23 11.52 5.11
C PRO A 466 -4.22 10.42 5.49
N THR A 467 -4.91 9.91 4.52
CA THR A 467 -5.85 8.80 4.71
C THR A 467 -5.20 7.46 5.12
N SER A 468 -3.87 7.34 5.11
CA SER A 468 -3.18 6.25 5.81
C SER A 468 -3.47 6.28 7.32
N PHE A 469 -3.80 7.45 7.88
CA PHE A 469 -4.39 7.59 9.22
C PHE A 469 -5.66 6.77 9.35
N VAL A 470 -6.57 6.93 8.39
CA VAL A 470 -7.84 6.17 8.34
C VAL A 470 -7.52 4.68 8.26
N ILE A 471 -6.54 4.28 7.43
CA ILE A 471 -6.15 2.87 7.32
C ILE A 471 -5.70 2.27 8.64
N ARG A 472 -4.73 2.91 9.27
CA ARG A 472 -4.19 2.45 10.55
C ARG A 472 -5.22 2.47 11.66
N THR A 473 -6.09 3.48 11.70
CA THR A 473 -7.16 3.60 12.71
C THR A 473 -8.20 2.50 12.53
N LEU A 474 -8.66 2.24 11.30
CA LEU A 474 -9.64 1.19 11.05
C LEU A 474 -9.07 -0.21 11.32
N GLN A 475 -7.85 -0.51 10.87
CA GLN A 475 -7.18 -1.77 11.21
C GLN A 475 -7.09 -1.97 12.73
N ARG A 476 -6.72 -0.92 13.47
CA ARG A 476 -6.63 -0.96 14.93
C ARG A 476 -7.99 -1.18 15.58
N ASN A 477 -9.01 -0.45 15.15
CA ASN A 477 -10.36 -0.55 15.70
C ASN A 477 -10.97 -1.93 15.44
N LEU A 478 -10.83 -2.47 14.21
CA LEU A 478 -11.28 -3.82 13.89
C LEU A 478 -10.55 -4.87 14.74
N ARG A 479 -9.22 -4.78 14.89
CA ARG A 479 -8.44 -5.67 15.78
C ARG A 479 -8.92 -5.59 17.23
N ASN A 480 -9.13 -4.37 17.75
CA ASN A 480 -9.63 -4.16 19.11
C ASN A 480 -11.04 -4.74 19.31
N ASN A 481 -11.87 -4.76 18.26
CA ASN A 481 -13.20 -5.35 18.28
C ASN A 481 -13.21 -6.86 17.98
N GLY A 482 -12.04 -7.51 17.95
CA GLY A 482 -11.91 -8.96 17.83
C GLY A 482 -11.95 -9.50 16.39
N TRP A 483 -11.87 -8.64 15.38
CA TRP A 483 -11.81 -9.08 13.98
C TRP A 483 -10.50 -9.81 13.68
N CYS A 484 -10.61 -10.84 12.84
CA CYS A 484 -9.49 -11.64 12.40
C CYS A 484 -8.43 -10.81 11.64
N PRO A 485 -7.14 -10.84 12.05
CA PRO A 485 -6.05 -10.16 11.35
C PRO A 485 -5.99 -10.47 9.85
N TYR A 486 -6.19 -11.73 9.47
CA TYR A 486 -6.25 -12.16 8.07
C TYR A 486 -7.35 -11.43 7.29
N VAL A 487 -8.55 -11.35 7.87
CA VAL A 487 -9.69 -10.66 7.25
C VAL A 487 -9.39 -9.18 7.07
N ILE A 488 -8.81 -8.56 8.09
CA ILE A 488 -8.40 -7.15 8.07
C ILE A 488 -7.36 -6.92 6.97
N ALA A 489 -6.38 -7.81 6.82
CA ALA A 489 -5.35 -7.71 5.79
C ALA A 489 -5.93 -7.84 4.38
N GLN A 490 -6.85 -8.78 4.15
CA GLN A 490 -7.51 -8.93 2.84
C GLN A 490 -8.38 -7.73 2.48
N LEU A 491 -9.18 -7.27 3.44
CA LEU A 491 -9.95 -6.03 3.29
C LEU A 491 -9.01 -4.87 2.99
N THR A 492 -7.96 -4.66 3.80
CA THR A 492 -6.98 -3.59 3.57
C THR A 492 -6.37 -3.65 2.18
N SER A 493 -5.95 -4.82 1.71
CA SER A 493 -5.41 -5.02 0.35
C SER A 493 -6.43 -4.61 -0.72
N ALA A 494 -7.68 -5.04 -0.58
CA ALA A 494 -8.77 -4.62 -1.45
C ALA A 494 -8.96 -3.09 -1.42
N PHE A 495 -8.59 -2.41 -0.33
CA PHE A 495 -8.72 -0.97 -0.14
C PHE A 495 -7.47 -0.14 -0.45
N GLU A 496 -6.32 -0.76 -0.68
CA GLU A 496 -5.06 -0.04 -0.94
C GLU A 496 -5.02 0.57 -2.35
N SER A 497 -5.77 0.03 -3.30
CA SER A 497 -5.91 0.63 -4.64
C SER A 497 -6.59 1.99 -4.56
N SER A 498 -6.12 2.98 -5.35
CA SER A 498 -6.63 4.36 -5.36
C SER A 498 -8.16 4.44 -5.56
N TRP A 499 -8.73 3.45 -6.25
CA TRP A 499 -10.14 3.44 -6.65
C TRP A 499 -11.09 2.84 -5.59
N ASN A 500 -10.58 2.12 -4.58
CA ASN A 500 -11.38 1.36 -3.61
C ASN A 500 -11.58 2.09 -2.27
N ARG A 501 -11.14 3.34 -2.16
CA ARG A 501 -10.96 3.98 -0.85
C ARG A 501 -12.24 4.60 -0.28
N ALA A 502 -13.24 4.85 -1.12
CA ALA A 502 -14.63 5.13 -0.68
C ALA A 502 -15.27 3.93 0.03
N LEU A 503 -15.00 2.72 -0.45
CA LEU A 503 -15.43 1.46 0.18
C LEU A 503 -14.70 1.21 1.50
N PHE A 504 -13.47 1.71 1.64
CA PHE A 504 -12.73 1.68 2.89
C PHE A 504 -13.30 2.61 3.97
N GLN A 505 -13.76 3.80 3.56
CA GLN A 505 -14.47 4.74 4.43
C GLN A 505 -15.80 4.14 4.90
N TYR A 506 -16.54 3.51 3.97
CA TYR A 506 -17.77 2.78 4.26
C TYR A 506 -17.54 1.54 5.16
N ALA A 507 -16.49 0.78 4.90
CA ALA A 507 -16.07 -0.34 5.75
C ALA A 507 -15.71 0.12 7.16
N GLY A 508 -15.09 1.29 7.29
CA GLY A 508 -14.73 1.86 8.58
C GLY A 508 -15.90 2.30 9.43
N SER A 509 -16.90 2.95 8.83
CA SER A 509 -18.12 3.37 9.53
C SER A 509 -19.09 2.23 9.81
N THR A 510 -19.03 1.14 9.06
CA THR A 510 -19.96 0.01 9.22
C THR A 510 -19.32 -1.09 10.05
N LEU A 511 -18.15 -1.60 9.66
CA LEU A 511 -17.55 -2.79 10.27
C LEU A 511 -17.01 -2.56 11.68
N VAL A 512 -16.60 -1.33 12.03
CA VAL A 512 -16.10 -1.02 13.38
C VAL A 512 -17.20 -1.15 14.44
N HIS A 513 -18.47 -0.91 14.09
CA HIS A 513 -19.58 -1.08 15.03
C HIS A 513 -20.20 -2.47 15.00
N CYS A 514 -19.68 -3.34 14.15
CA CYS A 514 -20.17 -4.69 14.01
C CYS A 514 -19.25 -5.68 14.70
N SER A 515 -19.87 -6.66 15.36
CA SER A 515 -19.14 -7.79 15.87
C SER A 515 -18.52 -8.58 14.71
N PRO A 516 -17.28 -9.07 14.87
CA PRO A 516 -16.67 -9.96 13.89
C PRO A 516 -17.56 -11.18 13.66
N TYR A 517 -17.40 -11.79 12.48
CA TYR A 517 -17.94 -13.12 12.19
C TYR A 517 -17.85 -14.01 13.42
N ILE A 518 -19.00 -14.59 13.81
CA ILE A 518 -19.28 -15.33 15.07
C ILE A 518 -18.00 -15.94 15.66
N ALA A 519 -17.25 -15.12 16.41
CA ALA A 519 -16.30 -15.63 17.36
C ALA A 519 -17.18 -16.23 18.44
N THR A 520 -17.28 -17.56 18.47
CA THR A 520 -18.12 -18.25 19.45
C THR A 520 -17.64 -18.02 20.88
N SER A 521 -16.43 -17.46 21.03
CA SER A 521 -15.80 -17.02 22.26
C SER A 521 -14.81 -15.86 22.02
N ALA A 522 -14.53 -15.08 23.06
CA ALA A 522 -13.57 -13.98 22.99
C ALA A 522 -12.15 -14.52 22.76
N GLY A 523 -11.46 -14.02 21.73
CA GLY A 523 -10.06 -14.35 21.47
C GLY A 523 -9.80 -15.49 20.48
N GLU A 524 -10.83 -16.04 19.81
CA GLU A 524 -10.65 -17.13 18.84
C GLU A 524 -9.71 -16.79 17.66
N HIS A 525 -9.54 -15.50 17.35
CA HIS A 525 -8.61 -15.03 16.31
C HIS A 525 -7.24 -14.59 16.84
N GLN A 526 -6.91 -14.82 18.12
CA GLN A 526 -5.62 -14.39 18.69
C GLN A 526 -4.40 -15.04 18.04
N SER A 527 -4.53 -16.26 17.53
CA SER A 527 -3.46 -16.98 16.85
C SER A 527 -3.38 -16.68 15.34
N CYS A 528 -4.41 -16.07 14.77
CA CYS A 528 -4.46 -15.73 13.35
C CYS A 528 -3.42 -14.63 13.02
N THR A 529 -2.90 -14.66 11.80
CA THR A 529 -1.91 -13.70 11.28
C THR A 529 -2.49 -12.93 10.09
N ASP A 530 -1.75 -11.94 9.58
CA ASP A 530 -2.16 -11.19 8.38
C ASP A 530 -2.15 -12.07 7.10
N ASP A 531 -1.52 -13.26 7.17
CA ASP A 531 -1.35 -14.20 6.06
C ASP A 531 -2.16 -15.51 6.21
N ALA A 532 -2.67 -15.82 7.41
CA ALA A 532 -3.48 -17.02 7.64
C ALA A 532 -4.54 -16.85 8.74
N CYS A 533 -5.72 -17.44 8.50
CA CYS A 533 -6.77 -17.60 9.50
C CYS A 533 -6.81 -19.05 10.00
N ASP A 534 -6.43 -19.25 11.26
CA ASP A 534 -6.38 -20.59 11.87
C ASP A 534 -7.77 -21.22 12.01
N LEU A 535 -8.83 -20.43 12.23
CA LEU A 535 -10.19 -20.98 12.36
C LEU A 535 -10.73 -21.57 11.05
N LEU A 536 -10.18 -21.16 9.90
CA LEU A 536 -10.50 -21.77 8.61
C LEU A 536 -9.66 -23.01 8.32
N THR A 537 -8.68 -23.30 9.17
CA THR A 537 -7.72 -24.39 9.02
C THR A 537 -7.87 -25.36 10.18
N PHE A 538 -8.63 -26.43 9.97
CA PHE A 538 -8.84 -27.48 10.97
C PHE A 538 -8.24 -28.81 10.50
N THR A 539 -7.85 -29.64 11.46
CA THR A 539 -7.48 -31.04 11.19
C THR A 539 -8.74 -31.91 11.21
N ASP A 540 -8.71 -33.04 10.50
CA ASP A 540 -9.85 -33.96 10.42
C ASP A 540 -10.27 -34.50 11.82
N SER A 541 -9.37 -34.48 12.82
CA SER A 541 -9.64 -34.94 14.20
C SER A 541 -10.37 -33.94 15.09
N ASP A 542 -10.31 -32.64 14.79
CA ASP A 542 -10.91 -31.59 15.64
C ASP A 542 -12.32 -31.19 15.18
N TYR A 543 -12.78 -31.78 14.08
CA TYR A 543 -14.00 -31.38 13.40
C TYR A 543 -15.27 -31.85 14.13
N LYS A 544 -16.21 -30.92 14.37
CA LYS A 544 -17.51 -31.21 14.99
C LYS A 544 -18.67 -30.79 14.11
N LEU A 545 -19.50 -31.76 13.74
CA LEU A 545 -20.81 -31.54 13.11
C LEU A 545 -21.70 -30.72 14.04
N ARG A 546 -22.40 -29.72 13.47
CA ARG A 546 -23.30 -28.84 14.22
C ARG A 546 -24.75 -29.05 13.78
N HIS A 547 -25.65 -29.02 14.75
CA HIS A 547 -27.09 -28.95 14.51
C HIS A 547 -27.52 -27.51 14.19
N THR A 548 -28.72 -27.34 13.65
CA THR A 548 -29.30 -26.00 13.41
C THR A 548 -29.52 -25.18 14.68
N HIS A 549 -29.74 -25.87 15.81
CA HIS A 549 -29.86 -25.29 17.15
C HIS A 549 -28.97 -26.05 18.12
N SER A 550 -28.35 -25.34 19.06
CA SER A 550 -27.42 -25.91 20.04
C SER A 550 -28.06 -26.94 20.98
N SER A 551 -29.38 -26.89 21.18
CA SER A 551 -30.13 -27.84 22.02
C SER A 551 -30.63 -29.09 21.28
N CYS A 552 -30.47 -29.16 19.95
CA CYS A 552 -30.96 -30.29 19.15
C CYS A 552 -29.98 -31.47 19.20
N GLN A 553 -30.52 -32.68 19.36
CA GLN A 553 -29.79 -33.96 19.45
C GLN A 553 -30.37 -34.99 18.47
N CYS A 554 -30.87 -34.55 17.30
CA CYS A 554 -31.47 -35.46 16.32
C CYS A 554 -30.45 -36.44 15.73
N GLU A 555 -30.93 -37.58 15.21
CA GLU A 555 -30.07 -38.56 14.58
C GLU A 555 -29.54 -38.06 13.23
N ARG A 556 -28.50 -38.73 12.71
CA ARG A 556 -27.94 -38.45 11.39
C ARG A 556 -28.72 -39.21 10.32
N VAL A 557 -28.91 -38.56 9.18
CA VAL A 557 -29.52 -39.15 7.98
C VAL A 557 -28.45 -39.21 6.89
N ALA A 558 -28.29 -40.39 6.31
CA ALA A 558 -27.33 -40.67 5.23
C ALA A 558 -28.06 -41.26 4.01
N PRO A 559 -27.62 -40.97 2.78
CA PRO A 559 -28.14 -41.61 1.58
C PRO A 559 -27.56 -43.03 1.40
N GLY A 560 -28.18 -43.82 0.52
CA GLY A 560 -27.70 -45.16 0.18
C GLY A 560 -26.33 -45.13 -0.51
N ILE A 561 -25.28 -45.57 0.18
CA ILE A 561 -23.90 -45.56 -0.34
C ILE A 561 -23.74 -46.37 -1.64
N GLU A 562 -24.47 -47.49 -1.78
CA GLU A 562 -24.37 -48.34 -2.97
C GLU A 562 -24.97 -47.66 -4.21
N GLU A 563 -26.06 -46.90 -4.04
CA GLU A 563 -26.67 -46.11 -5.12
C GLU A 563 -25.71 -44.99 -5.57
N VAL A 564 -25.08 -44.31 -4.60
CA VAL A 564 -24.04 -43.31 -4.88
C VAL A 564 -22.85 -43.93 -5.62
N ARG A 565 -22.37 -45.09 -5.19
CA ARG A 565 -21.27 -45.84 -5.84
C ARG A 565 -21.60 -46.17 -7.29
N GLN A 566 -22.80 -46.68 -7.55
CA GLN A 566 -23.25 -47.05 -8.90
C GLN A 566 -23.25 -45.84 -9.83
N LEU A 567 -23.79 -44.69 -9.38
CA LEU A 567 -23.82 -43.47 -10.17
C LEU A 567 -22.42 -42.91 -10.45
N LEU A 568 -21.57 -42.81 -9.43
CA LEU A 568 -20.19 -42.32 -9.60
C LEU A 568 -19.36 -43.21 -10.52
N SER A 569 -19.53 -44.53 -10.42
CA SER A 569 -18.85 -45.51 -11.30
C SER A 569 -19.31 -45.39 -12.75
N ALA A 570 -20.55 -44.98 -12.98
CA ALA A 570 -21.11 -44.69 -14.30
C ALA A 570 -20.76 -43.29 -14.82
N GLY A 571 -20.02 -42.47 -14.07
CA GLY A 571 -19.70 -41.08 -14.43
C GLY A 571 -20.86 -40.10 -14.25
N ASN A 572 -21.92 -40.49 -13.53
CA ASN A 572 -23.07 -39.65 -13.25
C ASN A 572 -22.97 -38.98 -11.88
N VAL A 573 -23.42 -37.72 -11.80
CA VAL A 573 -23.47 -36.98 -10.53
C VAL A 573 -24.67 -37.48 -9.71
N PRO A 574 -24.47 -37.96 -8.46
CA PRO A 574 -25.55 -38.35 -7.57
C PRO A 574 -26.16 -37.11 -6.88
N VAL A 575 -27.48 -36.98 -6.91
CA VAL A 575 -28.23 -35.94 -6.16
C VAL A 575 -29.20 -36.62 -5.19
N VAL A 576 -29.59 -35.92 -4.13
CA VAL A 576 -30.46 -36.47 -3.09
C VAL A 576 -31.77 -35.70 -2.99
N VAL A 577 -32.86 -36.43 -2.72
CA VAL A 577 -34.19 -35.88 -2.41
C VAL A 577 -34.61 -36.39 -1.04
N TYR A 578 -34.92 -35.47 -0.12
CA TYR A 578 -35.42 -35.82 1.21
C TYR A 578 -36.95 -35.82 1.23
N ASP A 579 -37.54 -36.97 1.56
CA ASP A 579 -39.00 -37.17 1.63
C ASP A 579 -39.60 -36.89 3.02
N GLY A 580 -38.76 -36.51 3.99
CA GLY A 580 -39.15 -36.34 5.40
C GLY A 580 -38.67 -37.48 6.30
N THR A 581 -38.22 -38.59 5.71
CA THR A 581 -37.70 -39.75 6.44
C THR A 581 -36.34 -40.22 5.91
N VAL A 582 -36.20 -40.37 4.59
CA VAL A 582 -35.00 -40.92 3.96
C VAL A 582 -34.49 -40.01 2.84
N LEU A 583 -33.19 -40.15 2.53
CA LEU A 583 -32.55 -39.50 1.39
C LEU A 583 -32.53 -40.46 0.20
N GLN A 584 -33.36 -40.18 -0.79
CA GLN A 584 -33.40 -40.94 -2.04
C GLN A 584 -32.33 -40.43 -3.00
N VAL A 585 -31.50 -41.33 -3.54
CA VAL A 585 -30.46 -40.97 -4.51
C VAL A 585 -31.05 -41.00 -5.93
N LYS A 586 -30.82 -39.94 -6.71
CA LYS A 586 -31.20 -39.82 -8.11
C LYS A 586 -30.00 -39.38 -8.96
N PRO A 587 -29.95 -39.72 -10.25
CA PRO A 587 -28.95 -39.16 -11.15
C PRO A 587 -29.31 -37.71 -11.51
N ALA A 588 -28.29 -36.83 -11.60
CA ALA A 588 -28.45 -35.40 -11.81
C ALA A 588 -29.15 -35.01 -13.12
N ASP A 589 -29.08 -35.86 -14.14
CA ASP A 589 -29.75 -35.65 -15.45
C ASP A 589 -31.26 -35.91 -15.39
N SER A 590 -31.74 -36.66 -14.40
CA SER A 590 -33.16 -36.99 -14.24
C SER A 590 -33.99 -35.93 -13.53
N VAL A 591 -33.35 -34.98 -12.82
CA VAL A 591 -34.05 -34.01 -11.96
C VAL A 591 -33.30 -32.68 -11.89
N ARG A 592 -34.05 -31.57 -11.87
CA ARG A 592 -33.47 -30.25 -11.58
C ARG A 592 -33.09 -30.16 -10.11
N TYR A 593 -31.84 -29.85 -9.82
CA TYR A 593 -31.31 -29.79 -8.46
C TYR A 593 -30.62 -28.46 -8.12
N VAL A 594 -30.48 -28.21 -6.82
CA VAL A 594 -29.69 -27.11 -6.25
C VAL A 594 -28.40 -27.67 -5.66
N ALA A 595 -27.24 -27.17 -6.08
CA ALA A 595 -25.98 -27.51 -5.43
C ALA A 595 -25.76 -26.58 -4.22
N ILE A 596 -25.40 -27.15 -3.07
CA ILE A 596 -25.14 -26.40 -1.85
C ILE A 596 -23.64 -26.15 -1.72
N SER A 597 -23.28 -24.87 -1.66
CA SER A 597 -21.93 -24.38 -1.43
C SER A 597 -21.81 -23.91 0.02
N HIS A 598 -20.91 -24.50 0.80
CA HIS A 598 -20.89 -24.27 2.24
C HIS A 598 -19.50 -24.23 2.86
N VAL A 599 -19.39 -23.65 4.06
CA VAL A 599 -18.14 -23.58 4.82
C VAL A 599 -18.04 -24.75 5.80
N TRP A 600 -17.08 -25.65 5.58
CA TRP A 600 -16.92 -26.83 6.45
C TRP A 600 -16.70 -26.42 7.91
N ALA A 601 -15.83 -25.44 8.17
CA ALA A 601 -15.52 -24.95 9.52
C ALA A 601 -16.78 -24.53 10.33
N GLU A 602 -17.92 -24.33 9.68
CA GLU A 602 -19.22 -24.02 10.32
C GLU A 602 -20.03 -25.24 10.75
N GLY A 603 -19.51 -26.46 10.59
CA GLY A 603 -20.12 -27.68 11.14
C GLY A 603 -21.04 -28.46 10.20
N MET A 604 -20.99 -28.23 8.89
CA MET A 604 -21.80 -28.97 7.90
C MET A 604 -21.01 -29.93 6.98
N GLY A 605 -19.71 -30.11 7.23
CA GLY A 605 -18.83 -31.07 6.55
C GLY A 605 -19.03 -32.50 7.07
N SER A 606 -19.14 -33.47 6.17
CA SER A 606 -19.30 -34.89 6.49
C SER A 606 -18.87 -35.76 5.31
N THR A 607 -19.24 -37.04 5.33
CA THR A 607 -19.13 -37.95 4.18
C THR A 607 -20.45 -38.69 3.95
N THR A 608 -20.64 -39.23 2.74
CA THR A 608 -21.83 -40.01 2.37
C THR A 608 -22.22 -41.07 3.41
N GLU A 609 -21.23 -41.75 4.01
CA GLU A 609 -21.45 -42.83 4.98
C GLU A 609 -21.95 -42.32 6.34
N GLU A 610 -21.49 -41.15 6.78
CA GLU A 610 -21.83 -40.58 8.09
C GLU A 610 -23.12 -39.75 8.04
N GLY A 611 -23.43 -39.17 6.88
CA GLY A 611 -24.58 -38.31 6.68
C GLY A 611 -24.51 -37.01 7.48
N LEU A 612 -25.67 -36.37 7.65
CA LEU A 612 -25.81 -35.11 8.38
C LEU A 612 -26.95 -35.19 9.40
N PRO A 613 -26.91 -34.39 10.49
CA PRO A 613 -28.04 -34.31 11.42
C PRO A 613 -29.36 -34.00 10.69
N ARG A 614 -30.45 -34.69 11.06
CA ARG A 614 -31.76 -34.55 10.40
C ARG A 614 -32.23 -33.10 10.30
N CYS A 615 -32.05 -32.31 11.34
CA CYS A 615 -32.45 -30.90 11.35
C CYS A 615 -31.68 -30.05 10.32
N VAL A 616 -30.43 -30.41 10.01
CA VAL A 616 -29.64 -29.76 8.96
C VAL A 616 -30.18 -30.15 7.58
N VAL A 617 -30.43 -31.45 7.36
CA VAL A 617 -31.03 -31.98 6.11
C VAL A 617 -32.38 -31.34 5.81
N GLU A 618 -33.27 -31.27 6.80
CA GLU A 618 -34.57 -30.61 6.69
C GLU A 618 -34.43 -29.14 6.29
N ARG A 619 -33.52 -28.41 6.94
CA ARG A 619 -33.30 -27.00 6.67
C ARG A 619 -32.76 -26.76 5.25
N ILE A 620 -31.73 -27.51 4.82
CA ILE A 620 -31.17 -27.34 3.47
C ILE A 620 -32.18 -27.75 2.40
N THR A 621 -33.04 -28.74 2.69
CA THR A 621 -34.15 -29.12 1.79
C THR A 621 -35.17 -27.98 1.65
N ILE A 622 -35.54 -27.33 2.75
CA ILE A 622 -36.43 -26.15 2.72
C ILE A 622 -35.79 -25.01 1.91
N LEU A 623 -34.50 -24.75 2.12
CA LEU A 623 -33.78 -23.71 1.38
C LEU A 623 -33.65 -24.03 -0.11
N ALA A 624 -33.39 -25.30 -0.47
CA ALA A 624 -33.35 -25.75 -1.86
C ALA A 624 -34.71 -25.55 -2.55
N ARG A 625 -35.82 -25.93 -1.89
CA ARG A 625 -37.18 -25.70 -2.40
C ARG A 625 -37.51 -24.21 -2.55
N LYS A 626 -37.03 -23.35 -1.64
CA LYS A 626 -37.18 -21.89 -1.75
C LYS A 626 -36.35 -21.30 -2.90
N THR A 627 -35.15 -21.83 -3.12
CA THR A 627 -34.24 -21.39 -4.19
C THR A 627 -34.78 -21.77 -5.56
N LEU A 628 -35.40 -22.95 -5.66
CA LEU A 628 -36.01 -23.47 -6.88
C LEU A 628 -37.50 -23.82 -6.66
N PRO A 629 -38.40 -22.82 -6.67
CA PRO A 629 -39.84 -23.05 -6.51
C PRO A 629 -40.38 -24.02 -7.58
N GLY A 630 -41.23 -24.95 -7.17
CA GLY A 630 -41.81 -25.96 -8.07
C GLY A 630 -40.83 -27.07 -8.51
N GLY A 631 -39.65 -27.18 -7.91
CA GLY A 631 -38.79 -28.36 -8.03
C GLY A 631 -39.04 -29.40 -6.93
N ASP A 632 -38.52 -30.62 -7.14
CA ASP A 632 -38.65 -31.76 -6.20
C ASP A 632 -37.91 -31.54 -4.85
N GLY A 633 -37.16 -30.45 -4.73
CA GLY A 633 -36.22 -30.24 -3.62
C GLY A 633 -34.95 -31.08 -3.73
N ALA A 634 -34.63 -31.58 -4.92
CA ALA A 634 -33.38 -32.28 -5.19
C ALA A 634 -32.18 -31.36 -4.94
N LEU A 635 -31.17 -31.87 -4.24
CA LEU A 635 -29.97 -31.13 -3.92
C LEU A 635 -28.71 -31.97 -4.04
N TRP A 636 -27.59 -31.29 -4.28
CA TRP A 636 -26.25 -31.86 -4.17
C TRP A 636 -25.52 -31.20 -3.01
N LEU A 637 -24.87 -31.99 -2.18
CA LEU A 637 -23.99 -31.52 -1.12
C LEU A 637 -22.86 -32.53 -0.95
N ASP A 638 -21.62 -32.07 -0.92
CA ASP A 638 -20.42 -32.91 -0.76
C ASP A 638 -20.51 -33.82 0.46
N SER A 639 -21.02 -33.32 1.59
CA SER A 639 -21.25 -34.10 2.82
C SER A 639 -22.21 -35.28 2.67
N LEU A 640 -23.01 -35.35 1.60
CA LEU A 640 -23.95 -36.43 1.32
C LEU A 640 -23.57 -37.21 0.04
N CYS A 641 -22.93 -36.56 -0.93
CA CYS A 641 -22.66 -37.11 -2.26
C CYS A 641 -21.18 -37.50 -2.49
N VAL A 642 -20.28 -37.22 -1.54
CA VAL A 642 -18.86 -37.57 -1.62
C VAL A 642 -18.51 -38.57 -0.52
N SER A 643 -18.13 -39.77 -0.94
CA SER A 643 -17.71 -40.87 -0.06
C SER A 643 -16.32 -40.62 0.56
N ARG A 644 -16.05 -41.25 1.71
CA ARG A 644 -14.70 -41.32 2.30
C ARG A 644 -13.78 -42.27 1.54
N GLU A 645 -14.34 -43.24 0.82
CA GLU A 645 -13.59 -44.21 0.00
C GLU A 645 -12.74 -43.47 -1.04
N VAL A 646 -11.43 -43.71 -1.06
CA VAL A 646 -10.47 -42.90 -1.85
C VAL A 646 -10.79 -42.90 -3.34
N THR A 647 -11.17 -44.06 -3.90
CA THR A 647 -11.56 -44.26 -5.29
C THR A 647 -12.82 -43.46 -5.65
N LEU A 648 -13.90 -43.65 -4.90
CA LEU A 648 -15.17 -42.94 -5.09
C LEU A 648 -15.01 -41.43 -4.86
N ARG A 649 -14.20 -41.03 -3.88
CA ARG A 649 -13.88 -39.62 -3.62
C ARG A 649 -13.19 -38.99 -4.83
N LYS A 650 -12.20 -39.66 -5.42
CA LYS A 650 -11.54 -39.17 -6.65
C LYS A 650 -12.52 -39.05 -7.82
N GLN A 651 -13.41 -40.02 -7.99
CA GLN A 651 -14.47 -39.96 -9.02
C GLN A 651 -15.43 -38.78 -8.79
N ALA A 652 -15.93 -38.62 -7.56
CA ALA A 652 -16.80 -37.50 -7.22
C ALA A 652 -16.11 -36.14 -7.42
N ILE A 653 -14.85 -36.00 -7.01
CA ILE A 653 -14.03 -34.80 -7.25
C ILE A 653 -13.88 -34.54 -8.75
N SER A 654 -13.66 -35.58 -9.57
CA SER A 654 -13.54 -35.41 -11.01
C SER A 654 -14.82 -34.89 -11.67
N LEU A 655 -15.98 -35.16 -11.07
CA LEU A 655 -17.29 -34.69 -11.54
C LEU A 655 -17.73 -33.36 -10.91
N MET A 656 -17.03 -32.82 -9.91
CA MET A 656 -17.46 -31.59 -9.20
C MET A 656 -17.63 -30.39 -10.13
N GLY A 657 -16.83 -30.28 -11.20
CA GLY A 657 -17.00 -29.22 -12.19
C GLY A 657 -18.40 -29.29 -12.83
N ASP A 658 -18.79 -30.48 -13.25
CA ASP A 658 -20.09 -30.73 -13.88
C ASP A 658 -21.24 -30.62 -12.88
N THR A 659 -21.02 -31.01 -11.63
CA THR A 659 -21.98 -30.81 -10.53
C THR A 659 -22.42 -29.36 -10.41
N TYR A 660 -21.50 -28.40 -10.36
CA TYR A 660 -21.88 -26.98 -10.20
C TYR A 660 -22.37 -26.36 -11.50
N ARG A 661 -21.81 -26.78 -12.64
CA ARG A 661 -22.18 -26.29 -13.98
C ARG A 661 -23.59 -26.70 -14.39
N ASN A 662 -23.99 -27.93 -14.09
CA ASN A 662 -25.28 -28.49 -14.48
C ASN A 662 -26.38 -28.24 -13.44
N ALA A 663 -26.03 -27.73 -12.24
CA ALA A 663 -27.02 -27.35 -11.25
C ALA A 663 -27.92 -26.23 -11.75
N SER A 664 -29.22 -26.29 -11.42
CA SER A 664 -30.16 -25.21 -11.75
C SER A 664 -29.83 -23.92 -10.99
N ALA A 665 -29.30 -24.06 -9.77
CA ALA A 665 -28.78 -22.98 -8.95
C ALA A 665 -27.72 -23.52 -7.98
N VAL A 666 -26.81 -22.63 -7.56
CA VAL A 666 -25.91 -22.86 -6.43
C VAL A 666 -26.34 -21.96 -5.27
N LEU A 667 -26.57 -22.55 -4.10
CA LEU A 667 -26.90 -21.81 -2.88
C LEU A 667 -25.71 -21.79 -1.93
N VAL A 668 -25.21 -20.59 -1.64
CA VAL A 668 -24.14 -20.32 -0.68
C VAL A 668 -24.72 -20.19 0.73
N ILE A 669 -24.22 -21.02 1.64
CA ILE A 669 -24.53 -20.99 3.07
C ILE A 669 -23.25 -20.66 3.84
N ASP A 670 -23.21 -19.47 4.44
CA ASP A 670 -22.11 -18.94 5.25
C ASP A 670 -22.69 -18.14 6.43
N GLY A 671 -22.10 -18.33 7.60
CA GLY A 671 -22.51 -17.73 8.87
C GLY A 671 -22.47 -16.21 8.88
N CYS A 672 -21.47 -15.58 8.24
CA CYS A 672 -21.38 -14.13 8.10
C CYS A 672 -22.54 -13.62 7.26
N ILE A 673 -22.72 -14.22 6.09
CA ILE A 673 -23.68 -13.78 5.09
C ILE A 673 -25.10 -13.89 5.67
N ARG A 674 -25.47 -15.03 6.23
CA ARG A 674 -26.81 -15.26 6.75
C ARG A 674 -27.19 -14.43 7.98
N THR A 675 -26.19 -13.97 8.75
CA THR A 675 -26.43 -13.18 9.96
C THR A 675 -26.33 -11.69 9.72
N GLN A 676 -25.56 -11.25 8.71
CA GLN A 676 -25.33 -9.83 8.47
C GLN A 676 -26.03 -9.32 7.21
N CYS A 677 -26.09 -10.09 6.14
CA CYS A 677 -26.73 -9.66 4.90
C CYS A 677 -28.26 -9.65 5.02
N SER A 678 -28.88 -8.60 4.48
CA SER A 678 -30.33 -8.40 4.48
C SER A 678 -30.78 -7.65 3.24
N LEU A 679 -32.04 -7.88 2.82
CA LEU A 679 -32.70 -7.05 1.82
C LEU A 679 -32.88 -5.59 2.29
N ALA A 680 -32.94 -5.35 3.60
CA ALA A 680 -33.04 -4.01 4.18
C ALA A 680 -31.71 -3.24 4.15
N ASN A 681 -30.58 -3.96 4.09
CA ASN A 681 -29.26 -3.34 3.99
C ASN A 681 -29.01 -2.78 2.59
N SER A 682 -28.12 -1.79 2.51
CA SER A 682 -27.68 -1.24 1.22
C SER A 682 -26.91 -2.29 0.40
N PHE A 683 -26.69 -2.01 -0.88
CA PHE A 683 -25.92 -2.90 -1.76
C PHE A 683 -24.47 -3.01 -1.29
N GLU A 684 -23.89 -1.87 -0.94
CA GLU A 684 -22.53 -1.68 -0.43
C GLU A 684 -22.32 -2.50 0.85
N GLU A 685 -23.30 -2.45 1.76
CA GLU A 685 -23.25 -3.18 3.02
C GLU A 685 -23.16 -4.68 2.79
N ASN A 686 -24.06 -5.19 1.94
CA ASN A 686 -24.11 -6.61 1.64
C ASN A 686 -22.83 -7.06 0.91
N ILE A 687 -22.26 -6.23 0.04
CA ILE A 687 -20.97 -6.52 -0.60
C ILE A 687 -19.82 -6.58 0.40
N LEU A 688 -19.77 -5.70 1.39
CA LEU A 688 -18.78 -5.79 2.46
C LEU A 688 -18.93 -7.09 3.24
N TRP A 689 -20.15 -7.46 3.60
CA TRP A 689 -20.41 -8.68 4.35
C TRP A 689 -20.01 -9.93 3.58
N ILE A 690 -20.38 -10.00 2.29
CA ILE A 690 -19.95 -11.09 1.40
C ILE A 690 -18.43 -11.09 1.26
N GLY A 691 -17.81 -9.93 1.00
CA GLY A 691 -16.36 -9.70 0.96
C GLY A 691 -15.62 -10.17 2.22
N SER A 692 -16.31 -10.05 3.36
CA SER A 692 -15.80 -10.42 4.68
C SER A 692 -16.16 -11.86 5.10
N SER A 693 -16.79 -12.67 4.25
CA SER A 693 -17.27 -14.02 4.56
C SER A 693 -16.17 -15.10 4.52
N ALA A 694 -16.35 -16.18 5.27
CA ALA A 694 -15.44 -17.33 5.23
C ALA A 694 -15.49 -18.05 3.87
N TRP A 695 -16.66 -18.04 3.23
CA TRP A 695 -16.87 -18.58 1.90
C TRP A 695 -15.90 -18.01 0.87
N LEU A 696 -15.69 -16.70 0.83
CA LEU A 696 -14.76 -16.08 -0.14
C LEU A 696 -13.29 -16.41 0.09
N ARG A 697 -12.93 -16.98 1.23
CA ARG A 697 -11.53 -17.24 1.59
C ARG A 697 -11.07 -18.64 1.26
N ARG A 698 -11.93 -19.48 0.70
CA ARG A 698 -11.59 -20.87 0.37
C ARG A 698 -11.33 -21.01 -1.13
N VAL A 699 -10.30 -21.75 -1.51
CA VAL A 699 -9.98 -21.99 -2.92
C VAL A 699 -11.13 -22.73 -3.63
N TRP A 700 -11.70 -23.77 -2.99
CA TRP A 700 -12.80 -24.57 -3.53
C TRP A 700 -13.99 -23.74 -3.98
N THR A 701 -14.37 -22.71 -3.22
CA THR A 701 -15.57 -21.92 -3.49
C THR A 701 -15.47 -21.06 -4.76
N VAL A 702 -14.27 -20.90 -5.34
CA VAL A 702 -14.11 -20.28 -6.66
C VAL A 702 -14.88 -21.06 -7.70
N GLN A 703 -14.62 -22.36 -7.82
CA GLN A 703 -15.31 -23.22 -8.78
C GLN A 703 -16.81 -23.27 -8.51
N GLU A 704 -17.21 -23.37 -7.24
CA GLU A 704 -18.61 -23.47 -6.81
C GLU A 704 -19.41 -22.23 -7.22
N GLY A 705 -18.84 -21.04 -7.03
CA GLY A 705 -19.48 -19.77 -7.38
C GLY A 705 -19.40 -19.44 -8.87
N LEU A 706 -18.27 -19.69 -9.53
CA LEU A 706 -18.03 -19.28 -10.91
C LEU A 706 -18.79 -20.14 -11.93
N LEU A 707 -18.89 -21.46 -11.69
CA LEU A 707 -19.60 -22.38 -12.58
C LEU A 707 -21.13 -22.35 -12.42
N ALA A 708 -21.63 -21.75 -11.34
CA ALA A 708 -23.07 -21.69 -11.08
C ALA A 708 -23.86 -21.07 -12.24
N ASN A 709 -24.95 -21.69 -12.68
CA ASN A 709 -25.88 -21.06 -13.62
C ASN A 709 -26.53 -19.83 -12.96
N ARG A 710 -27.06 -20.02 -11.75
CA ARG A 710 -27.54 -18.93 -10.87
C ARG A 710 -26.92 -19.06 -9.49
N LEU A 711 -26.33 -17.99 -8.97
CA LEU A 711 -25.71 -17.95 -7.65
C LEU A 711 -26.65 -17.26 -6.64
N TYR A 712 -26.99 -17.96 -5.56
CA TYR A 712 -27.82 -17.46 -4.47
C TYR A 712 -27.01 -17.44 -3.18
N PHE A 713 -27.27 -16.44 -2.35
CA PHE A 713 -26.73 -16.33 -1.00
C PHE A 713 -27.88 -16.43 -0.01
N GLU A 714 -27.70 -17.17 1.08
CA GLU A 714 -28.68 -17.16 2.17
C GLU A 714 -28.54 -15.87 2.99
N PHE A 715 -29.46 -14.92 2.79
CA PHE A 715 -29.61 -13.71 3.60
C PHE A 715 -30.53 -13.99 4.79
N LYS A 716 -30.73 -13.02 5.69
CA LYS A 716 -31.69 -13.13 6.81
C LYS A 716 -33.10 -13.53 6.34
N GLU A 717 -33.52 -13.04 5.17
CA GLU A 717 -34.84 -13.34 4.59
C GLU A 717 -34.90 -14.68 3.86
N GLY A 718 -33.76 -15.31 3.57
CA GLY A 718 -33.64 -16.55 2.82
C GLY A 718 -32.75 -16.42 1.57
N PRO A 719 -32.90 -17.34 0.59
CA PRO A 719 -32.09 -17.32 -0.63
C PRO A 719 -32.32 -16.06 -1.49
N VAL A 720 -31.26 -15.29 -1.73
CA VAL A 720 -31.27 -14.08 -2.56
C VAL A 720 -30.23 -14.20 -3.67
N ASN A 721 -30.65 -13.96 -4.93
CA ASN A 721 -29.70 -13.79 -6.03
C ASN A 721 -29.19 -12.34 -6.00
N PHE A 722 -27.92 -12.17 -5.66
CA PHE A 722 -27.35 -10.83 -5.51
C PHE A 722 -27.13 -10.12 -6.85
N GLU A 723 -26.84 -10.88 -7.91
CA GLU A 723 -26.61 -10.35 -9.26
C GLU A 723 -27.87 -9.69 -9.84
N ASP A 724 -29.06 -10.24 -9.57
CA ASP A 724 -30.34 -9.67 -10.01
C ASP A 724 -30.64 -8.29 -9.38
N ARG A 725 -29.93 -7.90 -8.32
CA ARG A 725 -30.03 -6.58 -7.68
C ARG A 725 -29.14 -5.52 -8.36
N VAL A 726 -28.20 -5.94 -9.21
CA VAL A 726 -27.34 -5.03 -9.98
C VAL A 726 -28.06 -4.64 -11.26
N ARG A 727 -28.90 -3.60 -11.20
CA ARG A 727 -29.53 -3.02 -12.40
C ARG A 727 -28.59 -1.99 -13.02
N PRO A 728 -28.26 -2.08 -14.33
CA PRO A 728 -27.69 -0.96 -15.05
C PRO A 728 -28.80 0.09 -15.25
N ASP A 729 -28.88 1.07 -14.36
CA ASP A 729 -29.77 2.23 -14.54
C ASP A 729 -29.10 3.21 -15.51
N SER A 730 -29.50 3.18 -16.78
CA SER A 730 -28.82 3.86 -17.90
C SER A 730 -29.09 5.36 -18.02
N ASP A 731 -29.96 5.94 -17.20
CA ASP A 731 -30.63 7.19 -17.59
C ASP A 731 -30.13 8.47 -16.90
N SER A 732 -28.97 8.45 -16.20
CA SER A 732 -28.37 9.70 -15.66
C SER A 732 -26.83 9.69 -15.59
N LEU A 733 -26.18 10.87 -15.67
CA LEU A 733 -24.74 10.98 -15.39
C LEU A 733 -24.39 10.58 -13.94
N ALA A 734 -25.27 10.84 -12.98
CA ALA A 734 -25.12 10.41 -11.58
C ALA A 734 -25.16 8.88 -11.43
N SER A 735 -25.89 8.17 -12.31
CA SER A 735 -25.92 6.70 -12.32
C SER A 735 -24.69 6.08 -12.98
N ALA A 736 -24.00 6.82 -13.87
CA ALA A 736 -22.75 6.34 -14.49
C ALA A 736 -21.59 6.28 -13.49
N ASP A 737 -21.37 7.33 -12.69
CA ASP A 737 -20.36 7.31 -11.63
C ASP A 737 -20.72 6.32 -10.53
N LYS A 738 -22.03 6.21 -10.20
CA LYS A 738 -22.51 5.20 -9.25
C LYS A 738 -22.20 3.78 -9.71
N SER A 739 -22.49 3.49 -10.97
CA SER A 739 -22.24 2.18 -11.60
C SER A 739 -20.74 1.87 -11.69
N ARG A 740 -19.91 2.88 -12.00
CA ARG A 740 -18.46 2.74 -12.09
C ARG A 740 -17.82 2.38 -10.76
N TRP A 741 -18.16 3.09 -9.67
CA TRP A 741 -17.60 2.76 -8.36
C TRP A 741 -18.13 1.41 -7.83
N MET A 742 -19.41 1.07 -8.08
CA MET A 742 -19.96 -0.24 -7.69
C MET A 742 -19.19 -1.37 -8.36
N SER A 743 -18.91 -1.25 -9.65
CA SER A 743 -18.12 -2.24 -10.39
C SER A 743 -16.72 -2.42 -9.79
N ILE A 744 -16.06 -1.31 -9.45
CA ILE A 744 -14.74 -1.29 -8.83
C ILE A 744 -14.76 -1.97 -7.45
N ALA A 745 -15.75 -1.63 -6.61
CA ALA A 745 -15.92 -2.19 -5.27
C ALA A 745 -16.21 -3.69 -5.28
N VAL A 746 -17.12 -4.14 -6.15
CA VAL A 746 -17.43 -5.57 -6.33
C VAL A 746 -16.19 -6.31 -6.83
N ASN A 747 -15.42 -5.74 -7.76
CA ASN A 747 -14.19 -6.36 -8.26
C ASN A 747 -13.11 -6.50 -7.17
N ALA A 748 -13.02 -5.54 -6.26
CA ALA A 748 -12.03 -5.56 -5.19
C ALA A 748 -12.40 -6.52 -4.04
N LEU A 749 -13.67 -6.55 -3.62
CA LEU A 749 -14.12 -7.32 -2.47
C LEU A 749 -14.64 -8.71 -2.82
N VAL A 750 -15.30 -8.84 -3.97
CA VAL A 750 -15.97 -10.07 -4.40
C VAL A 750 -15.68 -10.34 -5.89
N PRO A 751 -14.42 -10.64 -6.27
CA PRO A 751 -14.01 -10.80 -7.67
C PRO A 751 -14.87 -11.77 -8.48
N ILE A 752 -15.36 -12.85 -7.86
CA ILE A 752 -16.28 -13.83 -8.49
C ILE A 752 -17.56 -13.13 -8.99
N LEU A 753 -18.18 -12.28 -8.18
CA LEU A 753 -19.40 -11.57 -8.58
C LEU A 753 -19.10 -10.56 -9.69
N ALA A 754 -17.98 -9.84 -9.61
CA ALA A 754 -17.59 -8.90 -10.67
C ALA A 754 -17.44 -9.62 -12.02
N TYR A 755 -16.76 -10.76 -12.04
CA TYR A 755 -16.63 -11.57 -13.24
C TYR A 755 -17.99 -12.01 -13.78
N ARG A 756 -18.87 -12.54 -12.91
CA ARG A 756 -20.20 -13.02 -13.30
C ARG A 756 -21.10 -11.91 -13.84
N ILE A 757 -21.10 -10.74 -13.19
CA ILE A 757 -21.87 -9.55 -13.61
C ILE A 757 -21.36 -9.05 -14.97
N ASN A 758 -20.04 -8.93 -15.14
CA ASN A 758 -19.45 -8.46 -16.41
C ASN A 758 -19.80 -9.41 -17.57
N LYS A 759 -19.65 -10.73 -17.36
CA LYS A 759 -20.01 -11.75 -18.35
C LYS A 759 -21.49 -11.69 -18.74
N ARG A 760 -22.38 -11.45 -17.77
CA ARG A 760 -23.83 -11.31 -18.01
C ARG A 760 -24.18 -10.05 -18.80
N ASN A 761 -23.58 -8.91 -18.44
CA ASN A 761 -24.00 -7.60 -18.96
C ASN A 761 -23.42 -7.26 -20.32
N PHE A 762 -22.21 -7.72 -20.63
CA PHE A 762 -21.48 -7.27 -21.82
C PHE A 762 -21.12 -8.38 -22.81
N GLY A 763 -21.51 -9.62 -22.51
CA GLY A 763 -21.02 -10.79 -23.23
C GLY A 763 -19.49 -10.93 -23.11
N PRO A 764 -18.88 -11.89 -23.81
CA PRO A 764 -17.42 -11.95 -23.90
C PRO A 764 -16.90 -10.79 -24.76
N ARG A 765 -16.25 -9.77 -24.15
CA ARG A 765 -15.57 -8.71 -24.92
C ARG A 765 -14.20 -9.18 -25.43
N VAL A 766 -13.72 -8.58 -26.52
CA VAL A 766 -12.33 -8.73 -26.98
C VAL A 766 -11.41 -8.08 -25.94
N GLY A 767 -10.66 -8.90 -25.19
CA GLY A 767 -9.84 -8.49 -24.04
C GLY A 767 -10.44 -8.83 -22.68
N ASP A 768 -11.72 -9.20 -22.62
CA ASP A 768 -12.24 -9.99 -21.49
C ASP A 768 -11.73 -11.42 -21.63
N LEU A 769 -11.45 -12.04 -20.48
CA LEU A 769 -11.11 -13.45 -20.36
C LEU A 769 -12.05 -14.30 -21.23
N PRO A 770 -11.53 -15.07 -22.21
CA PRO A 770 -12.38 -15.85 -23.08
C PRO A 770 -13.12 -16.93 -22.27
N ALA A 771 -14.42 -17.06 -22.50
CA ALA A 771 -15.15 -18.31 -22.29
C ALA A 771 -15.66 -18.78 -23.66
N PRO A 772 -15.70 -20.08 -23.98
CA PRO A 772 -16.01 -21.17 -23.06
C PRO A 772 -15.20 -22.45 -23.33
N THR A 773 -13.95 -22.54 -22.86
CA THR A 773 -13.13 -23.79 -22.75
C THR A 773 -11.70 -23.40 -22.35
N GLY A 774 -11.51 -22.82 -21.17
CA GLY A 774 -10.18 -22.43 -20.66
C GLY A 774 -10.05 -20.96 -20.37
N GLU A 775 -10.27 -20.61 -19.11
CA GLU A 775 -9.97 -19.27 -18.62
C GLU A 775 -8.46 -19.03 -18.72
N SER A 776 -8.02 -17.81 -19.08
CA SER A 776 -6.59 -17.49 -18.98
C SER A 776 -6.17 -17.67 -17.51
N LEU A 777 -5.04 -18.34 -17.30
CA LEU A 777 -4.49 -18.62 -15.97
C LEU A 777 -4.41 -17.36 -15.10
N LEU A 778 -4.13 -16.20 -15.70
CA LEU A 778 -4.15 -14.90 -15.02
C LEU A 778 -5.52 -14.58 -14.38
N GLY A 779 -6.61 -14.85 -15.10
CA GLY A 779 -7.97 -14.63 -14.59
C GLY A 779 -8.26 -15.50 -13.38
N VAL A 780 -7.91 -16.77 -13.44
CA VAL A 780 -8.05 -17.71 -12.32
C VAL A 780 -7.20 -17.28 -11.14
N VAL A 781 -5.92 -16.92 -11.36
CA VAL A 781 -5.03 -16.43 -10.29
C VAL A 781 -5.59 -15.18 -9.61
N ARG A 782 -6.19 -14.23 -10.36
CA ARG A 782 -6.84 -13.06 -9.76
C ARG A 782 -8.01 -13.44 -8.84
N LEU A 783 -8.75 -14.50 -9.16
CA LEU A 783 -9.84 -15.01 -8.32
C LEU A 783 -9.34 -15.75 -7.07
N LEU A 784 -8.08 -16.21 -7.08
CA LEU A 784 -7.44 -16.91 -5.97
C LEU A 784 -6.79 -15.98 -4.94
N ASP A 785 -6.64 -14.71 -5.26
CA ASP A 785 -6.05 -13.73 -4.35
C ASP A 785 -6.82 -13.70 -3.03
N GLY A 786 -6.08 -13.81 -1.92
CA GLY A 786 -6.65 -13.84 -0.57
C GLY A 786 -7.41 -15.11 -0.18
N ARG A 787 -7.24 -16.22 -0.93
CA ARG A 787 -7.84 -17.52 -0.60
C ARG A 787 -6.83 -18.50 -0.04
N THR A 788 -7.29 -19.38 0.84
CA THR A 788 -6.50 -20.44 1.48
C THR A 788 -7.16 -21.81 1.29
N THR A 789 -6.38 -22.86 1.57
CA THR A 789 -6.83 -24.25 1.61
C THR A 789 -6.22 -24.92 2.84
N SER A 790 -6.97 -25.81 3.50
CA SER A 790 -6.48 -26.60 4.64
C SER A 790 -5.52 -27.71 4.21
N LYS A 791 -5.57 -28.12 2.94
CA LYS A 791 -4.71 -29.13 2.31
C LYS A 791 -4.07 -28.50 1.08
N THR A 792 -2.77 -28.21 1.12
CA THR A 792 -2.06 -27.51 0.04
C THR A 792 -2.08 -28.30 -1.26
N GLU A 793 -2.11 -29.63 -1.17
CA GLU A 793 -2.21 -30.51 -2.32
C GLU A 793 -3.54 -30.37 -3.09
N ASP A 794 -4.58 -29.82 -2.47
CA ASP A 794 -5.90 -29.66 -3.06
C ASP A 794 -6.04 -28.36 -3.87
N GLU A 795 -5.10 -27.42 -3.74
CA GLU A 795 -5.17 -26.09 -4.37
C GLU A 795 -5.47 -26.16 -5.88
N LEU A 796 -4.69 -26.96 -6.62
CA LEU A 796 -4.84 -27.11 -8.07
C LEU A 796 -6.04 -27.98 -8.45
N ILE A 797 -6.39 -28.97 -7.64
CA ILE A 797 -7.57 -29.83 -7.86
C ILE A 797 -8.83 -28.97 -7.81
N ALA A 798 -8.91 -28.08 -6.83
CA ALA A 798 -10.06 -27.22 -6.56
C ALA A 798 -10.37 -26.22 -7.68
N ILE A 799 -9.40 -25.93 -8.55
CA ILE A 799 -9.56 -24.99 -9.66
C ILE A 799 -9.40 -25.66 -11.03
N ALA A 800 -9.12 -26.96 -11.08
CA ALA A 800 -8.76 -27.64 -12.32
C ALA A 800 -9.83 -27.51 -13.43
N SER A 801 -11.10 -27.42 -13.05
CA SER A 801 -12.20 -27.24 -14.02
C SER A 801 -12.33 -25.81 -14.58
N LEU A 802 -11.57 -24.86 -14.02
CA LEU A 802 -11.50 -23.46 -14.46
C LEU A 802 -10.25 -23.19 -15.32
N LEU A 803 -9.22 -24.02 -15.17
CA LEU A 803 -7.96 -23.91 -15.91
C LEU A 803 -8.15 -24.21 -17.41
N PRO A 804 -7.18 -23.82 -18.26
CA PRO A 804 -7.16 -24.19 -19.68
C PRO A 804 -7.34 -25.70 -19.90
N PRO A 805 -7.98 -26.16 -21.00
CA PRO A 805 -8.23 -27.58 -21.27
C PRO A 805 -6.97 -28.43 -21.39
N SER A 806 -5.82 -27.79 -21.59
CA SER A 806 -4.52 -28.47 -21.57
C SER A 806 -4.19 -29.04 -20.18
N VAL A 807 -4.76 -28.50 -19.11
CA VAL A 807 -4.60 -28.99 -17.74
C VAL A 807 -5.66 -30.04 -17.44
N SER A 808 -5.22 -31.29 -17.32
CA SER A 808 -6.06 -32.44 -17.01
C SER A 808 -6.12 -32.71 -15.50
N LEU A 809 -7.32 -32.60 -14.92
CA LEU A 809 -7.58 -33.00 -13.53
C LEU A 809 -7.20 -34.47 -13.27
N HIS A 810 -7.43 -35.37 -14.23
CA HIS A 810 -7.05 -36.78 -14.10
C HIS A 810 -5.53 -36.94 -13.91
N ARG A 811 -4.71 -36.18 -14.66
CA ARG A 811 -3.25 -36.19 -14.49
C ARG A 811 -2.83 -35.66 -13.11
N LEU A 812 -3.47 -34.60 -12.62
CA LEU A 812 -3.19 -34.05 -11.28
C LEU A 812 -3.58 -35.04 -10.16
N LEU A 813 -4.67 -35.79 -10.32
CA LEU A 813 -5.12 -36.83 -9.37
C LEU A 813 -4.29 -38.13 -9.44
N ALA A 814 -3.61 -38.36 -10.56
CA ALA A 814 -2.73 -39.51 -10.80
C ALA A 814 -1.30 -39.33 -10.26
N VAL A 815 -0.92 -38.10 -9.86
CA VAL A 815 0.39 -37.84 -9.24
C VAL A 815 0.58 -38.73 -7.99
N PRO A 816 1.66 -39.54 -7.91
CA PRO A 816 1.86 -40.51 -6.83
C PRO A 816 2.08 -39.87 -5.45
N HIS A 817 1.43 -40.41 -4.43
CA HIS A 817 1.65 -40.04 -3.04
C HIS A 817 2.89 -40.75 -2.46
N THR A 818 4.10 -40.30 -2.81
CA THR A 818 5.34 -41.02 -2.49
C THR A 818 6.14 -40.46 -1.30
N GLN A 819 6.06 -39.15 -1.01
CA GLN A 819 6.93 -38.50 -0.01
C GLN A 819 6.23 -37.39 0.81
N GLY A 820 5.00 -37.63 1.26
CA GLY A 820 4.26 -36.70 2.12
C GLY A 820 3.46 -35.62 1.37
N ARG A 821 2.62 -34.86 2.11
CA ARG A 821 1.62 -33.94 1.54
C ARG A 821 2.22 -32.68 0.89
N GLY A 822 3.22 -32.07 1.52
CA GLY A 822 3.89 -30.88 0.96
C GLY A 822 4.56 -31.18 -0.38
N HIS A 823 5.23 -32.33 -0.50
CA HIS A 823 5.89 -32.75 -1.73
C HIS A 823 4.88 -33.06 -2.86
N LEU A 824 3.71 -33.61 -2.52
CA LEU A 824 2.65 -33.85 -3.48
C LEU A 824 2.10 -32.54 -4.09
N ALA A 825 1.94 -31.50 -3.27
CA ALA A 825 1.50 -30.19 -3.77
C ALA A 825 2.50 -29.62 -4.78
N GLU A 826 3.79 -29.73 -4.49
CA GLU A 826 4.86 -29.29 -5.39
C GLU A 826 4.86 -30.09 -6.71
N GLN A 827 4.71 -31.42 -6.65
CA GLN A 827 4.63 -32.27 -7.84
C GLN A 827 3.39 -31.97 -8.71
N ARG A 828 2.25 -31.67 -8.08
CA ARG A 828 1.03 -31.23 -8.80
C ARG A 828 1.25 -29.88 -9.48
N MET A 829 1.96 -28.95 -8.83
CA MET A 829 2.32 -27.66 -9.43
C MET A 829 3.23 -27.82 -10.64
N GLN A 830 4.28 -28.64 -10.51
CA GLN A 830 5.14 -29.01 -11.64
C GLN A 830 4.30 -29.58 -12.80
N SER A 831 3.46 -30.57 -12.51
CA SER A 831 2.60 -31.22 -13.50
C SER A 831 1.65 -30.22 -14.18
N CYS A 832 1.10 -29.25 -13.43
CA CYS A 832 0.24 -28.20 -13.96
C CYS A 832 1.01 -27.28 -14.92
N LEU A 833 2.18 -26.77 -14.52
CA LEU A 833 3.01 -25.88 -15.33
C LEU A 833 3.48 -26.54 -16.63
N VAL A 834 3.87 -27.81 -16.57
CA VAL A 834 4.23 -28.60 -17.76
C VAL A 834 3.01 -28.79 -18.69
N GLN A 835 1.83 -29.07 -18.13
CA GLN A 835 0.60 -29.19 -18.92
C GLN A 835 0.15 -27.87 -19.55
N LEU A 836 0.39 -26.74 -18.89
CA LEU A 836 0.11 -25.42 -19.44
C LEU A 836 0.99 -25.12 -20.66
N GLY A 837 2.26 -25.53 -20.63
CA GLY A 837 3.24 -25.29 -21.68
C GLY A 837 3.64 -23.82 -21.76
N HIS A 838 2.74 -22.92 -22.11
CA HIS A 838 3.01 -21.49 -22.18
C HIS A 838 2.68 -20.77 -20.86
N VAL A 839 3.66 -20.05 -20.29
CA VAL A 839 3.53 -19.25 -19.07
C VAL A 839 4.14 -17.85 -19.25
N SER A 840 3.97 -16.94 -18.30
CA SER A 840 4.58 -15.60 -18.35
C SER A 840 6.10 -15.64 -18.17
N ARG A 841 6.86 -14.88 -18.97
CA ARG A 841 8.32 -14.67 -18.76
C ARG A 841 8.65 -13.99 -17.45
N GLY A 842 7.68 -13.27 -16.85
CA GLY A 842 7.84 -12.57 -15.58
C GLY A 842 7.75 -13.47 -14.35
N LEU A 843 7.27 -14.70 -14.49
CA LEU A 843 7.00 -15.61 -13.38
C LEU A 843 8.24 -15.93 -12.50
N PRO A 844 9.45 -16.14 -13.08
CA PRO A 844 10.66 -16.35 -12.29
C PRO A 844 11.05 -15.17 -11.39
N PHE A 845 10.63 -13.94 -11.71
CA PHE A 845 11.03 -12.73 -10.95
C PHE A 845 10.03 -12.35 -9.87
N GLY A 846 8.99 -13.16 -9.69
CA GLY A 846 7.99 -12.92 -8.68
C GLY A 846 8.48 -12.97 -7.24
N TYR A 847 7.85 -12.18 -6.37
CA TYR A 847 8.03 -12.34 -4.92
C TYR A 847 7.07 -13.42 -4.40
N THR A 848 7.49 -14.69 -4.44
CA THR A 848 6.67 -15.84 -4.03
C THR A 848 7.52 -17.00 -3.52
N PRO A 849 7.05 -17.79 -2.52
CA PRO A 849 7.72 -19.03 -2.15
C PRO A 849 7.88 -19.94 -3.35
N ARG A 850 9.05 -20.58 -3.48
CA ARG A 850 9.41 -21.39 -4.65
C ARG A 850 9.33 -22.89 -4.41
N LEU A 851 9.12 -23.65 -5.48
CA LEU A 851 9.22 -25.10 -5.43
C LEU A 851 10.65 -25.52 -5.04
N SER A 852 10.75 -26.63 -4.32
CA SER A 852 12.04 -27.25 -3.96
C SER A 852 12.50 -28.30 -4.98
N LEU A 853 11.71 -28.51 -6.04
CA LEU A 853 11.96 -29.52 -7.07
C LEU A 853 13.08 -29.11 -8.03
N PRO A 854 14.00 -30.04 -8.38
CA PRO A 854 15.01 -29.80 -9.41
C PRO A 854 14.39 -29.38 -10.75
N GLY A 855 14.94 -28.37 -11.43
CA GLY A 855 14.42 -27.85 -12.69
C GLY A 855 13.27 -26.83 -12.52
N PHE A 856 12.74 -26.66 -11.31
CA PHE A 856 11.56 -25.85 -11.02
C PHE A 856 11.77 -24.87 -9.86
N THR A 857 13.01 -24.59 -9.45
CA THR A 857 13.29 -23.67 -8.33
C THR A 857 12.92 -22.21 -8.63
N TRP A 858 12.72 -21.89 -9.91
CA TRP A 858 12.18 -20.62 -10.39
C TRP A 858 10.64 -20.53 -10.27
N ALA A 859 9.92 -21.64 -10.12
CA ALA A 859 8.47 -21.67 -10.19
C ALA A 859 7.81 -21.42 -8.82
N PRO A 860 6.60 -20.82 -8.79
CA PRO A 860 5.86 -20.58 -7.56
C PRO A 860 5.42 -21.89 -6.91
N ARG A 861 5.44 -21.92 -5.57
CA ARG A 861 4.90 -23.04 -4.78
C ARG A 861 3.38 -23.04 -4.73
N SER A 862 2.76 -21.87 -4.85
CA SER A 862 1.31 -21.67 -4.76
C SER A 862 0.85 -20.52 -5.66
N LEU A 863 -0.37 -20.61 -6.15
CA LEU A 863 -1.07 -19.62 -6.99
C LEU A 863 -1.89 -18.63 -6.15
N THR A 864 -2.14 -18.90 -4.86
CA THR A 864 -2.98 -18.03 -4.01
C THR A 864 -2.25 -16.79 -3.46
N ASN A 865 -0.99 -16.61 -3.85
CA ASN A 865 -0.15 -15.52 -3.35
C ASN A 865 -0.49 -14.17 -4.03
N ARG A 866 -0.33 -13.05 -3.30
CA ARG A 866 -0.86 -11.71 -3.63
C ARG A 866 -0.15 -10.97 -4.79
N MET A 867 0.07 -11.58 -5.96
CA MET A 867 0.74 -10.91 -7.09
C MET A 867 0.28 -11.40 -8.48
N PRO A 868 -0.96 -11.10 -8.93
CA PRO A 868 -1.44 -11.55 -10.24
C PRO A 868 -0.63 -11.02 -11.42
N ALA A 869 0.01 -9.85 -11.29
CA ALA A 869 0.76 -9.21 -12.38
C ALA A 869 1.87 -10.10 -12.97
N GLN A 870 2.43 -11.03 -12.19
CA GLN A 870 3.49 -11.94 -12.65
C GLN A 870 3.00 -12.96 -13.68
N TRP A 871 1.69 -13.22 -13.71
CA TRP A 871 1.04 -14.16 -14.63
C TRP A 871 0.54 -13.49 -15.92
N ASP A 872 0.76 -12.18 -16.05
CA ASP A 872 0.28 -11.42 -17.20
C ASP A 872 1.27 -11.49 -18.38
N THR A 873 0.92 -12.32 -19.37
CA THR A 873 1.71 -12.49 -20.60
C THR A 873 1.63 -11.28 -21.52
N SER A 874 0.61 -10.42 -21.39
CA SER A 874 0.52 -9.18 -22.17
C SER A 874 1.54 -8.14 -21.73
N LEU A 875 1.91 -8.21 -20.45
CA LEU A 875 3.00 -7.42 -19.88
C LEU A 875 4.33 -8.08 -20.22
N CYS A 876 4.60 -9.27 -19.70
CA CYS A 876 5.95 -9.81 -19.69
C CYS A 876 6.34 -10.63 -20.94
N GLY A 877 5.40 -10.94 -21.82
CA GLY A 877 5.58 -11.93 -22.89
C GLY A 877 5.52 -13.37 -22.38
N THR A 878 5.74 -14.32 -23.30
CA THR A 878 5.51 -15.76 -23.07
C THR A 878 6.81 -16.56 -22.98
N ALA A 879 6.84 -17.54 -22.08
CA ALA A 879 7.88 -18.53 -21.85
C ALA A 879 7.29 -19.94 -22.03
N PHE A 880 8.12 -20.93 -22.33
CA PHE A 880 7.70 -22.31 -22.51
C PHE A 880 8.24 -23.22 -21.38
N CYS A 881 7.34 -23.79 -20.59
CA CYS A 881 7.64 -24.72 -19.52
C CYS A 881 7.76 -26.15 -20.07
N THR A 882 8.87 -26.81 -19.74
CA THR A 882 9.19 -28.19 -20.12
C THR A 882 9.40 -29.04 -18.87
N GLU A 883 9.55 -30.36 -19.01
CA GLU A 883 9.88 -31.25 -17.89
C GLU A 883 11.22 -30.91 -17.21
N ASP A 884 12.11 -30.22 -17.92
CA ASP A 884 13.43 -29.82 -17.39
C ASP A 884 13.46 -28.38 -16.84
N GLY A 885 12.36 -27.63 -16.90
CA GLY A 885 12.30 -26.23 -16.46
C GLY A 885 11.79 -25.24 -17.50
N LEU A 886 12.09 -23.95 -17.32
CA LEU A 886 11.55 -22.86 -18.14
C LEU A 886 12.50 -22.45 -19.27
N LEU A 887 11.97 -22.38 -20.50
CA LEU A 887 12.65 -21.88 -21.68
C LEU A 887 12.09 -20.49 -22.05
N ALA A 888 12.94 -19.47 -22.02
CA ALA A 888 12.60 -18.14 -22.50
C ALA A 888 13.83 -17.37 -22.98
N THR A 889 13.63 -16.49 -23.95
CA THR A 889 14.65 -15.52 -24.35
C THR A 889 14.57 -14.31 -23.44
N TYR A 890 15.70 -13.89 -22.89
CA TYR A 890 15.82 -12.64 -22.14
C TYR A 890 16.95 -11.83 -22.74
N SER A 891 16.79 -10.52 -22.83
CA SER A 891 17.93 -9.66 -23.14
C SER A 891 18.81 -9.62 -21.90
N VAL A 892 20.10 -9.87 -22.05
CA VAL A 892 21.04 -9.88 -20.93
C VAL A 892 22.02 -8.75 -21.12
N ALA A 893 22.33 -8.04 -20.04
CA ALA A 893 23.36 -7.02 -20.00
C ALA A 893 24.28 -7.27 -18.79
N ILE A 894 25.58 -7.13 -18.98
CA ILE A 894 26.57 -7.31 -17.92
C ILE A 894 27.07 -5.92 -17.52
N LEU A 895 27.03 -5.62 -16.22
CA LEU A 895 27.63 -4.41 -15.68
C LEU A 895 29.06 -4.72 -15.23
N ARG A 896 30.04 -4.07 -15.86
CA ARG A 896 31.42 -4.06 -15.36
C ARG A 896 31.57 -2.93 -14.35
N GLY A 897 31.84 -3.26 -13.09
CA GLY A 897 32.02 -2.33 -11.98
C GLY A 897 30.88 -2.34 -10.96
N ALA A 898 31.11 -1.75 -9.78
CA ALA A 898 30.09 -1.60 -8.75
C ALA A 898 29.04 -0.57 -9.20
N PRO A 899 27.76 -0.92 -9.35
CA PRO A 899 26.74 0.03 -9.78
C PRO A 899 26.36 0.98 -8.64
N THR A 900 26.58 2.28 -8.82
CA THR A 900 25.76 3.30 -8.15
C THR A 900 24.38 3.32 -8.80
N VAL A 901 23.42 2.57 -8.27
CA VAL A 901 22.02 2.65 -8.68
C VAL A 901 21.42 3.94 -8.12
N ALA A 902 21.20 4.95 -8.96
CA ALA A 902 20.43 6.13 -8.60
C ALA A 902 18.93 5.81 -8.72
N PHE A 903 18.18 5.98 -7.64
CA PHE A 903 16.73 5.80 -7.65
C PHE A 903 16.04 7.12 -8.06
N PRO A 904 15.22 7.14 -9.12
CA PRO A 904 14.34 8.28 -9.35
C PRO A 904 13.25 8.32 -8.27
N ARG A 905 13.13 9.44 -7.55
CA ARG A 905 11.96 9.74 -6.72
C ARG A 905 10.73 9.84 -7.64
N PRO A 906 9.65 9.05 -7.45
CA PRO A 906 8.51 9.18 -8.32
C PRO A 906 7.61 10.33 -7.84
N MET A 907 7.64 11.47 -8.52
CA MET A 907 6.43 12.28 -8.67
C MET A 907 5.68 11.73 -9.88
N THR A 908 4.70 10.87 -9.61
CA THR A 908 4.01 9.99 -10.57
C THR A 908 3.18 10.70 -11.66
N GLY A 909 3.11 12.04 -11.66
CA GLY A 909 2.32 12.80 -12.64
C GLY A 909 3.03 13.06 -13.97
N GLU A 910 4.32 13.36 -13.96
CA GLU A 910 5.04 13.80 -15.18
C GLU A 910 5.70 12.65 -15.95
N LEU A 911 6.15 11.60 -15.25
CA LEU A 911 6.89 10.48 -15.84
C LEU A 911 6.07 9.68 -16.88
N ALA A 912 4.74 9.63 -16.73
CA ALA A 912 3.86 8.95 -17.68
C ALA A 912 3.73 9.68 -19.04
N ARG A 913 3.95 11.00 -19.08
CA ARG A 913 3.86 11.79 -20.34
C ARG A 913 5.01 11.53 -21.31
N TRP A 914 6.11 10.96 -20.83
CA TRP A 914 7.37 10.85 -21.55
C TRP A 914 7.80 9.40 -21.83
N GLY A 915 6.96 8.41 -21.53
CA GLY A 915 7.19 7.00 -21.93
C GLY A 915 8.34 6.27 -21.23
N TRP A 916 8.63 6.61 -19.97
CA TRP A 916 9.83 6.14 -19.24
C TRP A 916 9.81 4.64 -18.89
N ARG A 917 11.02 4.06 -18.79
CA ARG A 917 11.26 2.70 -18.28
C ARG A 917 11.53 2.73 -16.77
N ILE A 918 10.74 2.04 -15.94
CA ILE A 918 11.06 1.90 -14.51
C ILE A 918 12.04 0.74 -14.36
N ALA A 919 13.19 0.99 -13.77
CA ALA A 919 14.13 -0.03 -13.35
C ALA A 919 13.83 -0.48 -11.91
N MET A 920 13.33 -1.70 -11.71
CA MET A 920 13.14 -2.27 -10.37
C MET A 920 14.30 -3.22 -10.05
N PRO A 921 15.14 -2.91 -9.05
CA PRO A 921 16.13 -3.86 -8.56
C PRO A 921 15.40 -5.01 -7.85
N LEU A 922 15.66 -6.24 -8.29
CA LEU A 922 15.12 -7.47 -7.74
C LEU A 922 16.27 -8.39 -7.37
N HIS A 923 16.44 -8.67 -6.08
CA HIS A 923 17.42 -9.64 -5.62
C HIS A 923 16.78 -11.03 -5.57
N HIS A 924 17.31 -11.97 -6.36
CA HIS A 924 16.87 -13.36 -6.36
C HIS A 924 17.69 -14.14 -5.35
N VAL A 925 17.15 -14.22 -4.13
CA VAL A 925 17.80 -14.85 -2.97
C VAL A 925 18.34 -16.27 -3.26
N PRO A 926 17.64 -17.18 -3.97
CA PRO A 926 18.14 -18.54 -4.20
C PRO A 926 19.39 -18.63 -5.07
N SER A 927 19.55 -17.74 -6.06
CA SER A 927 20.74 -17.70 -6.93
C SER A 927 21.75 -16.64 -6.53
N ASN A 928 21.46 -15.86 -5.47
CA ASN A 928 22.22 -14.69 -5.06
C ASN A 928 22.39 -13.61 -6.14
N THR A 929 21.60 -13.64 -7.23
CA THR A 929 21.74 -12.70 -8.34
C THR A 929 20.85 -11.49 -8.15
N SER A 930 21.42 -10.30 -8.32
CA SER A 930 20.68 -9.04 -8.36
C SER A 930 20.35 -8.69 -9.80
N HIS A 931 19.06 -8.52 -10.10
CA HIS A 931 18.55 -8.17 -11.41
C HIS A 931 18.01 -6.74 -11.42
N LEU A 932 18.07 -6.07 -12.56
CA LEU A 932 17.36 -4.82 -12.78
C LEU A 932 16.28 -5.07 -13.83
N LEU A 933 15.02 -5.02 -13.42
CA LEU A 933 13.88 -5.23 -14.30
C LEU A 933 13.49 -3.89 -14.91
N PHE A 934 13.69 -3.73 -16.21
CA PHE A 934 13.13 -2.58 -16.93
C PHE A 934 11.69 -2.87 -17.30
N ALA A 935 10.77 -2.01 -16.86
CA ALA A 935 9.37 -2.01 -17.20
C ALA A 935 9.07 -0.85 -18.16
N HIS A 936 8.71 -1.13 -19.41
CA HIS A 936 8.40 -0.08 -20.39
C HIS A 936 6.99 0.51 -20.18
N LEU A 937 6.85 1.75 -19.69
CA LEU A 937 5.53 2.40 -19.60
C LEU A 937 5.14 3.00 -20.97
N ARG A 938 4.59 2.20 -21.89
CA ARG A 938 3.81 2.74 -23.02
C ARG A 938 2.35 2.84 -22.59
N GLY A 939 1.97 3.98 -22.02
CA GLY A 939 0.62 4.23 -21.55
C GLY A 939 0.26 3.47 -20.26
N PRO A 940 -1.00 3.55 -19.78
CA PRO A 940 -1.38 3.16 -18.43
C PRO A 940 -1.31 1.65 -18.11
N LEU A 941 -0.98 0.76 -19.06
CA LEU A 941 -1.14 -0.70 -18.88
C LEU A 941 -0.14 -1.60 -19.65
N SER A 942 1.02 -1.13 -20.09
CA SER A 942 2.05 -2.04 -20.64
C SER A 942 3.34 -1.99 -19.82
N VAL A 943 3.93 -3.15 -19.55
CA VAL A 943 5.19 -3.37 -18.82
C VAL A 943 5.85 -4.62 -19.41
N SER A 944 6.78 -4.47 -20.35
CA SER A 944 7.63 -5.58 -20.82
C SER A 944 8.86 -5.75 -19.93
N VAL A 945 9.35 -6.99 -19.77
CA VAL A 945 10.62 -7.30 -19.08
C VAL A 945 11.71 -7.38 -20.14
N ASP A 946 12.47 -6.29 -20.29
CA ASP A 946 13.37 -6.15 -21.43
C ASP A 946 14.85 -6.42 -21.13
N ALA A 947 15.28 -6.56 -19.86
CA ALA A 947 16.66 -6.98 -19.59
C ALA A 947 16.87 -7.69 -18.24
N LEU A 948 17.84 -8.61 -18.20
CA LEU A 948 18.48 -9.16 -17.01
C LEU A 948 19.86 -8.53 -16.87
N LEU A 949 20.10 -7.87 -15.75
CA LEU A 949 21.41 -7.30 -15.41
C LEU A 949 22.07 -8.18 -14.36
N PHE A 950 23.25 -8.72 -14.64
CA PHE A 950 24.03 -9.47 -13.66
C PHE A 950 25.13 -8.57 -13.10
N LEU A 951 25.17 -8.44 -11.77
CA LEU A 951 26.29 -7.80 -11.08
C LEU A 951 27.44 -8.79 -11.06
N ASN A 952 28.56 -8.39 -11.63
CA ASN A 952 29.67 -9.25 -12.01
C ASN A 952 30.20 -10.08 -10.83
N GLN A 953 29.79 -11.36 -10.76
CA GLN A 953 30.47 -12.48 -10.10
C GLN A 953 29.81 -13.85 -10.37
N ASP A 954 28.50 -13.89 -10.69
CA ASP A 954 27.74 -15.15 -10.71
C ASP A 954 27.38 -15.72 -12.10
N PHE A 955 27.83 -15.13 -13.22
CA PHE A 955 27.57 -15.76 -14.52
C PHE A 955 28.46 -17.01 -14.65
N PRO A 956 27.89 -18.22 -14.75
CA PRO A 956 28.68 -19.43 -14.79
C PRO A 956 29.44 -19.48 -16.11
N ARG A 957 30.76 -19.27 -16.08
CA ARG A 957 31.65 -19.31 -17.27
C ARG A 957 31.49 -20.59 -18.10
N HIS A 958 30.90 -21.63 -17.54
CA HIS A 958 30.65 -22.94 -18.17
C HIS A 958 29.57 -22.90 -19.26
N LEU A 959 28.62 -21.95 -19.23
CA LEU A 959 27.65 -21.74 -20.32
C LEU A 959 28.29 -21.12 -21.57
N ALA A 960 29.40 -20.40 -21.41
CA ALA A 960 30.20 -19.90 -22.54
C ALA A 960 31.03 -21.01 -23.23
N SER A 961 31.08 -22.21 -22.64
CA SER A 961 31.92 -23.33 -23.14
C SER A 961 31.12 -24.51 -23.70
N ALA A 962 29.82 -24.37 -23.95
CA ALA A 962 29.05 -25.43 -24.61
C ALA A 962 29.63 -25.72 -26.03
N PRO A 963 30.03 -26.97 -26.33
CA PRO A 963 30.66 -27.31 -27.60
C PRO A 963 29.62 -27.22 -28.72
N GLY A 964 29.75 -26.16 -29.51
CA GLY A 964 28.79 -25.75 -30.55
C GLY A 964 28.87 -24.26 -30.86
N ILE A 965 29.43 -23.45 -29.95
CA ILE A 965 29.73 -22.03 -30.14
C ILE A 965 31.25 -21.83 -30.03
N ALA A 966 32.02 -22.51 -30.88
CA ALA A 966 33.46 -22.27 -30.99
C ALA A 966 33.69 -21.16 -32.02
N GLY A 967 33.92 -19.92 -31.56
CA GLY A 967 34.38 -18.85 -32.45
C GLY A 967 34.14 -17.40 -32.04
N ALA A 968 33.42 -17.09 -30.96
CA ALA A 968 33.24 -15.70 -30.54
C ALA A 968 34.17 -15.34 -29.38
N ARG A 969 35.41 -14.96 -29.71
CA ARG A 969 36.09 -13.92 -28.93
C ARG A 969 35.31 -12.63 -29.21
N VAL A 970 34.55 -12.13 -28.25
CA VAL A 970 33.93 -10.80 -28.36
C VAL A 970 35.02 -9.77 -28.08
N GLU A 971 35.86 -9.49 -29.08
CA GLU A 971 36.58 -8.22 -29.20
C GLU A 971 35.66 -7.29 -29.99
N VAL A 972 35.09 -6.27 -29.34
CA VAL A 972 34.27 -5.26 -30.03
C VAL A 972 35.05 -3.96 -30.08
N GLU A 973 35.40 -3.58 -31.31
CA GLU A 973 35.95 -2.29 -31.70
C GLU A 973 34.87 -1.20 -31.53
N CYS A 974 35.16 -0.16 -30.75
CA CYS A 974 34.27 0.98 -30.60
C CYS A 974 34.19 1.78 -31.90
N VAL A 975 33.01 1.85 -32.53
CA VAL A 975 32.73 2.88 -33.53
C VAL A 975 31.98 4.03 -32.85
N ALA A 976 32.71 5.09 -32.53
CA ALA A 976 32.14 6.35 -32.07
C ALA A 976 31.50 7.09 -33.26
N VAL A 977 30.18 7.25 -33.27
CA VAL A 977 29.52 8.20 -34.18
C VAL A 977 29.47 9.56 -33.48
N THR A 978 30.48 10.39 -33.72
CA THR A 978 30.47 11.81 -33.35
C THR A 978 29.70 12.64 -34.37
N ASN A 979 28.88 13.57 -33.86
CA ASN A 979 28.21 14.69 -34.53
C ASN A 979 26.88 14.41 -35.26
N PHE A 980 25.77 14.70 -34.57
CA PHE A 980 24.57 15.25 -35.20
C PHE A 980 24.48 16.74 -34.88
N THR A 981 25.02 17.57 -35.77
CA THR A 981 24.60 18.97 -35.86
C THR A 981 23.21 19.00 -36.50
N LYS A 982 22.24 19.62 -35.82
CA LYS A 982 20.96 20.01 -36.42
C LYS A 982 21.24 20.94 -37.59
N ASP A 983 21.04 20.48 -38.82
CA ASP A 983 20.77 21.36 -39.94
C ASP A 983 19.29 21.19 -40.31
N HIS A 984 18.50 22.18 -39.94
CA HIS A 984 17.13 22.35 -40.41
C HIS A 984 17.20 23.00 -41.79
N ASP A 985 17.51 22.23 -42.83
CA ASP A 985 17.12 22.53 -44.23
C ASP A 985 17.76 21.55 -45.20
N THR A 986 17.16 20.37 -45.39
CA THR A 986 17.10 19.70 -46.71
C THR A 986 16.06 18.58 -46.61
N GLY A 987 14.92 18.75 -47.27
CA GLY A 987 13.85 17.75 -47.34
C GLY A 987 14.25 16.53 -48.18
N VAL A 988 14.83 15.52 -47.54
CA VAL A 988 15.03 14.18 -48.13
C VAL A 988 14.49 13.12 -47.17
N ASN A 989 13.46 12.40 -47.61
CA ASN A 989 12.89 11.25 -46.90
C ASN A 989 13.84 10.04 -47.02
N TYR A 990 14.38 9.57 -45.90
CA TYR A 990 14.95 8.22 -45.82
C TYR A 990 13.84 7.24 -45.44
N SER A 991 13.59 6.27 -46.32
CA SER A 991 12.75 5.10 -46.03
C SER A 991 13.64 4.02 -45.41
N ALA A 992 13.47 3.80 -44.11
CA ALA A 992 13.96 2.62 -43.41
C ALA A 992 12.77 2.04 -42.63
N SER A 993 12.63 0.71 -42.62
CA SER A 993 11.58 -0.02 -41.92
C SER A 993 11.57 0.31 -40.43
N ASP A 994 10.37 0.53 -39.90
CA ASP A 994 10.10 1.04 -38.54
C ASP A 994 10.56 0.09 -37.41
N ASP A 995 11.02 -1.12 -37.75
CA ASP A 995 11.50 -2.15 -36.84
C ASP A 995 13.02 -2.07 -36.55
N ASP A 996 13.84 -1.53 -37.46
CA ASP A 996 15.31 -1.53 -37.29
C ASP A 996 15.86 -0.30 -36.54
N VAL A 997 15.06 0.78 -36.42
CA VAL A 997 15.51 2.05 -35.80
C VAL A 997 15.21 2.11 -34.29
N ARG A 998 14.47 1.13 -33.73
CA ARG A 998 14.06 1.17 -32.31
C ARG A 998 15.11 0.66 -31.32
N CYS A 999 16.12 -0.08 -31.76
CA CYS A 999 17.13 -0.65 -30.86
C CYS A 999 18.35 0.26 -30.59
N TYR A 1000 18.62 1.27 -31.42
CA TYR A 1000 19.87 2.04 -31.34
C TYR A 1000 19.78 3.40 -30.61
N ARG A 1001 18.67 3.70 -29.91
CA ARG A 1001 18.48 5.05 -29.32
C ARG A 1001 18.46 5.18 -27.80
N TYR A 1002 18.47 4.13 -27.00
CA TYR A 1002 18.19 4.32 -25.56
C TYR A 1002 18.87 3.31 -24.63
N VAL A 1003 20.16 3.53 -24.34
CA VAL A 1003 20.86 2.93 -23.18
C VAL A 1003 21.82 3.91 -22.45
N ALA A 1004 22.06 5.12 -22.94
CA ALA A 1004 22.97 6.09 -22.29
C ALA A 1004 22.26 7.20 -21.48
N TYR A 1005 21.26 6.86 -20.64
CA TYR A 1005 20.45 7.90 -19.96
C TYR A 1005 20.28 7.75 -18.44
N CYS A 1006 21.28 7.19 -17.75
CA CYS A 1006 21.32 7.16 -16.28
C CYS A 1006 22.34 8.14 -15.64
N LYS A 1007 23.04 8.97 -16.42
CA LYS A 1007 23.92 10.04 -15.87
C LYS A 1007 23.79 11.41 -16.55
N LEU A 1008 23.07 11.55 -17.66
CA LEU A 1008 23.11 12.78 -18.46
C LEU A 1008 22.18 13.91 -17.98
N ILE A 1009 21.05 13.62 -17.32
CA ILE A 1009 20.11 14.70 -16.93
C ILE A 1009 20.62 15.56 -15.77
N GLN A 1010 21.45 15.02 -14.87
CA GLN A 1010 21.98 15.83 -13.76
C GLN A 1010 23.34 16.47 -14.06
N TRP A 1011 24.04 16.07 -15.11
CA TRP A 1011 25.38 16.61 -15.40
C TRP A 1011 25.29 17.96 -16.13
N GLU A 1012 24.39 18.12 -17.11
CA GLU A 1012 24.29 19.38 -17.86
C GLU A 1012 23.71 20.55 -17.03
N GLU A 1013 22.96 20.27 -15.96
CA GLU A 1013 22.43 21.33 -15.08
C GLU A 1013 23.31 21.69 -13.88
N ILE A 1014 24.30 20.86 -13.52
CA ILE A 1014 25.01 21.06 -12.24
C ILE A 1014 26.51 21.35 -12.39
N HIS A 1015 27.28 20.75 -13.30
CA HIS A 1015 28.73 20.96 -13.33
C HIS A 1015 29.29 21.20 -14.74
N GLY A 1016 29.81 22.41 -14.94
CA GLY A 1016 30.67 22.75 -16.07
C GLY A 1016 31.85 21.78 -16.16
N THR A 1017 32.18 21.45 -17.40
CA THR A 1017 33.24 20.54 -17.84
C THR A 1017 34.51 20.63 -16.99
N GLY A 1018 34.81 19.56 -16.26
CA GLY A 1018 36.06 19.43 -15.50
C GLY A 1018 36.17 18.04 -14.89
N ASP A 1019 37.12 17.27 -15.43
CA ASP A 1019 37.71 16.02 -14.92
C ASP A 1019 36.92 14.71 -15.05
N GLY A 1020 37.56 13.78 -15.78
CA GLY A 1020 37.05 12.47 -16.16
C GLY A 1020 36.87 11.52 -14.99
N LEU A 1021 35.62 11.16 -14.73
CA LEU A 1021 35.22 9.98 -13.98
C LEU A 1021 34.94 8.85 -14.98
N GLU A 1022 35.62 7.71 -14.82
CA GLU A 1022 35.37 6.50 -15.61
C GLU A 1022 33.89 6.14 -15.55
N MET A 1023 33.26 6.10 -16.72
CA MET A 1023 31.88 5.64 -16.87
C MET A 1023 31.88 4.11 -16.75
N THR A 1024 31.03 3.55 -15.87
CA THR A 1024 30.74 2.11 -15.90
C THR A 1024 30.03 1.78 -17.22
N TYR A 1025 30.70 1.01 -18.07
CA TYR A 1025 30.20 0.67 -19.41
C TYR A 1025 29.18 -0.47 -19.32
N LEU A 1026 28.04 -0.29 -20.01
CA LEU A 1026 27.16 -1.39 -20.37
C LEU A 1026 27.76 -2.08 -21.59
N ASP A 1027 28.12 -3.36 -21.44
CA ASP A 1027 28.43 -4.20 -22.59
C ASP A 1027 27.15 -4.41 -23.44
N GLU A 1028 27.32 -4.81 -24.70
CA GLU A 1028 26.26 -4.99 -25.71
C GLU A 1028 25.05 -5.79 -25.17
N LEU A 1029 23.84 -5.34 -25.47
CA LEU A 1029 22.61 -6.07 -25.16
C LEU A 1029 22.49 -7.25 -26.12
N VAL A 1030 22.62 -8.46 -25.58
CA VAL A 1030 22.48 -9.69 -26.37
C VAL A 1030 21.18 -10.37 -26.00
N GLU A 1031 20.33 -10.64 -26.99
CA GLU A 1031 19.21 -11.56 -26.81
C GLU A 1031 19.76 -12.97 -26.62
N THR A 1032 19.63 -13.50 -25.41
CA THR A 1032 20.17 -14.82 -25.06
C THR A 1032 19.02 -15.76 -24.71
N PRO A 1033 18.90 -16.93 -25.36
CA PRO A 1033 18.01 -17.98 -24.88
C PRO A 1033 18.54 -18.49 -23.54
N VAL A 1034 17.72 -18.39 -22.48
CA VAL A 1034 18.06 -18.86 -21.14
C VAL A 1034 17.14 -20.04 -20.79
N LYS A 1035 17.75 -21.12 -20.30
CA LYS A 1035 17.04 -22.21 -19.63
C LYS A 1035 17.20 -22.01 -18.13
N LEU A 1036 16.09 -21.76 -17.43
CA LEU A 1036 16.08 -21.68 -15.97
C LEU A 1036 15.80 -23.07 -15.40
N LEU A 1037 16.67 -23.52 -14.49
CA LEU A 1037 16.59 -24.78 -13.75
C LEU A 1037 16.23 -24.51 -12.28
#